data_AF-A0A844MB86-F1
#
_entry.id   AF-A0A844MB86-F1
#
_cell.length_a   1.000
_cell.length_b   1.000
_cell.length_c   1.000
_cell.angle_alpha   90.00
_cell.angle_beta   90.00
_cell.angle_gamma   90.00
#
_symmetry.space_group_name_H-M   'P 1'
#
loop_
_entity.id
_entity.type
_entity.pdbx_description
1 polymer ?
#
loop_
_entity_poly.entity_id
_entity_poly.type
_entity_poly.pdbx_seq_one_letter_code
_entity_poly.pdbx_strand_id
1 'polypeptide(L)'
;MTNFHLKVQRIEQVCLFELTWGTAQRLSAKIPYPENLTFLYQEWQRTYLSFYKTSLRGRIANSGTLQTPTLDWHAKLVQAEAKFLSEFHNWLRSSELYEIRSAITQVSLLSANFQSTNINLFLTCDALELAHLPWESWEICTELVFSSSKINIVRSPINIHRSVAKQNNIRHGKSRVLVILGDDTGLNFEAEKKAIQKLKRIVEIKFVGWQPEKNIDELKSELKEAITSELGWDILLFAGHSNETALTGGEISIAPNTTLSMSEIIPLLNKALEKGLQFALFNSCNGLSIANTLIDLGLSQVAIMREPIHNKVASDFLLHFLQILAQYKDVQEALTSACQHLKLEENLTYPSAYLIPSLFLHPEANLFRFKLGIIENLRKISPSRTETVAIFALFLVSTQLPVQNNLLAQRLKTQAIYRQLTGQVELRQTPPVLLVQIDEKSLRDATKDSKLSNARQMDRKYFARIIDKLRAKGAKVIGIDYLLDRYQGENDLLLAKSLQAGVNSSQPVWFVLATTSVRNGERLKVLPEIASPNWTLQGEIEVLPGYMQLVSPSDKSQSQPLFFSNLLAISHQLQYTAPQTATTSNKKQQGLIAVADKTVEDGLTQPPQPKLNSKTDFSKQIEKFLQENNLKNIASFKLPRINLQPLTEFSYYFGQMWLHPIVDFSVPPNHVYRSIPAWQLLENNSQKLSISNLKNKIVIIAPGGYGEAGMSKDGEDNFDLPPALELWRHLENPENQNQVLTGGEIHAYKVHHLLNNRIVVPIPDLWMILIAILLGKTLYFIIQINPRIKLQILLASGALTAAYGVISLQIYLSSIAVILPWFLPSLTIWSYAILAFVRKKAYE
;
A
#
# COMPACT_ATOMS: atom_id res chain seq x y z
N MET A 1 6.53 -27.22 -15.06
CA MET A 1 5.67 -27.53 -16.23
C MET A 1 6.39 -28.62 -17.00
N THR A 2 5.74 -29.77 -17.19
CA THR A 2 6.29 -30.87 -17.98
C THR A 2 5.94 -30.59 -19.44
N ASN A 3 6.88 -30.01 -20.19
CA ASN A 3 6.74 -29.86 -21.63
C ASN A 3 7.24 -31.13 -22.31
N PHE A 4 6.55 -31.54 -23.37
CA PHE A 4 6.99 -32.63 -24.23
C PHE A 4 7.63 -32.05 -25.49
N HIS A 5 8.69 -32.69 -25.98
CA HIS A 5 9.32 -32.36 -27.24
C HIS A 5 9.26 -33.58 -28.15
N LEU A 6 8.53 -33.46 -29.26
CA LEU A 6 8.39 -34.50 -30.26
C LEU A 6 9.12 -34.07 -31.53
N LYS A 7 10.18 -34.80 -31.87
CA LYS A 7 10.89 -34.66 -33.13
C LYS A 7 10.38 -35.72 -34.10
N VAL A 8 9.97 -35.31 -35.30
CA VAL A 8 9.53 -36.20 -36.36
C VAL A 8 10.49 -36.04 -37.53
N GLN A 9 11.14 -37.15 -37.90
CA GLN A 9 12.13 -37.18 -38.97
C GLN A 9 11.72 -38.15 -40.07
N ARG A 10 11.81 -37.73 -41.33
CA ARG A 10 11.56 -38.64 -42.47
C ARG A 10 12.86 -39.04 -43.14
N ILE A 11 13.15 -40.34 -43.13
CA ILE A 11 14.26 -40.95 -43.87
C ILE A 11 13.64 -41.94 -44.85
N GLU A 12 13.69 -41.61 -46.14
CA GLU A 12 13.04 -42.37 -47.21
C GLU A 12 11.53 -42.59 -46.95
N GLN A 13 11.10 -43.84 -46.77
CA GLN A 13 9.72 -44.22 -46.46
C GLN A 13 9.47 -44.51 -44.98
N VAL A 14 10.38 -44.14 -44.08
CA VAL A 14 10.22 -44.34 -42.65
C VAL A 14 10.24 -43.00 -41.93
N CYS A 15 9.25 -42.78 -41.07
CA CYS A 15 9.21 -41.69 -40.12
C CYS A 15 9.67 -42.16 -38.74
N LEU A 16 10.71 -41.51 -38.22
CA LEU A 16 11.17 -41.65 -36.85
C LEU A 16 10.51 -40.58 -35.98
N PHE A 17 9.75 -41.03 -34.98
CA PHE A 17 9.19 -40.19 -33.93
C PHE A 17 10.07 -40.33 -32.69
N GLU A 18 10.56 -39.22 -32.16
CA GLU A 18 11.36 -39.18 -30.93
C GLU A 18 10.70 -38.21 -29.94
N LEU A 19 10.12 -38.75 -28.87
CA LEU A 19 9.50 -37.98 -27.79
C LEU A 19 10.49 -37.87 -26.63
N THR A 20 10.71 -36.65 -26.14
CA THR A 20 11.54 -36.37 -24.95
C THR A 20 10.79 -35.51 -23.94
N TRP A 21 10.99 -35.77 -22.66
CA TRP A 21 10.42 -34.98 -21.56
C TRP A 21 11.19 -35.18 -20.24
N GLY A 22 10.90 -34.33 -19.26
CA GLY A 22 11.55 -34.41 -17.95
C GLY A 22 13.05 -34.12 -18.00
N THR A 23 13.84 -34.82 -17.19
CA THR A 23 15.31 -34.63 -17.10
C THR A 23 16.11 -35.48 -18.09
N ALA A 24 15.57 -36.64 -18.51
CA ALA A 24 16.25 -37.57 -19.42
C ALA A 24 15.31 -38.61 -20.05
N GLN A 25 13.99 -38.44 -19.97
CA GLN A 25 13.05 -39.45 -20.47
C GLN A 25 12.92 -39.31 -21.99
N ARG A 26 12.99 -40.45 -22.69
CA ARG A 26 12.87 -40.50 -24.14
C ARG A 26 12.18 -41.77 -24.61
N LEU A 27 11.39 -41.65 -25.67
CA LEU A 27 10.79 -42.76 -26.40
C LEU A 27 11.03 -42.54 -27.90
N SER A 28 11.23 -43.60 -28.64
CA SER A 28 11.32 -43.53 -30.09
C SER A 28 10.50 -44.62 -30.77
N ALA A 29 9.90 -44.29 -31.90
CA ALA A 29 9.11 -45.19 -32.73
C ALA A 29 9.44 -44.96 -34.21
N LYS A 30 9.47 -46.04 -35.00
CA LYS A 30 9.70 -46.00 -36.45
C LYS A 30 8.48 -46.54 -37.17
N ILE A 31 7.94 -45.76 -38.10
CA ILE A 31 6.67 -46.08 -38.76
C ILE A 31 6.81 -45.79 -40.25
N PRO A 32 6.31 -46.68 -41.12
CA PRO A 32 6.24 -46.38 -42.55
C PRO A 32 5.44 -45.10 -42.81
N TYR A 33 5.98 -44.20 -43.62
CA TYR A 33 5.24 -43.06 -44.13
C TYR A 33 4.24 -43.54 -45.19
N PRO A 34 2.94 -43.25 -45.09
CA PRO A 34 1.97 -43.76 -46.05
C PRO A 34 2.19 -43.13 -47.43
N GLU A 35 2.36 -43.97 -48.46
CA GLU A 35 2.66 -43.51 -49.82
C GLU A 35 1.59 -42.56 -50.37
N ASN A 36 0.32 -42.80 -50.03
CA ASN A 36 -0.81 -42.00 -50.48
C ASN A 36 -0.99 -40.69 -49.71
N LEU A 37 -0.38 -40.51 -48.53
CA LEU A 37 -0.64 -39.35 -47.67
C LEU A 37 -0.22 -38.04 -48.34
N THR A 38 0.96 -38.03 -49.00
CA THR A 38 1.41 -36.86 -49.76
C THR A 38 0.49 -36.54 -50.93
N PHE A 39 -0.02 -37.56 -51.63
CA PHE A 39 -0.96 -37.35 -52.74
C PHE A 39 -2.29 -36.77 -52.24
N LEU A 40 -2.87 -37.34 -51.18
CA LEU A 40 -4.11 -36.87 -50.58
C LEU A 40 -3.98 -35.45 -50.03
N TYR A 41 -2.82 -35.12 -49.43
CA TYR A 41 -2.51 -33.76 -49.02
C TYR A 41 -2.53 -32.79 -50.20
N GLN A 42 -1.85 -33.12 -51.29
CA GLN A 42 -1.80 -32.28 -52.50
C GLN A 42 -3.18 -32.16 -53.17
N GLU A 43 -3.98 -33.23 -53.18
CA GLU A 43 -5.36 -33.22 -53.68
C GLU A 43 -6.24 -32.28 -52.84
N TRP A 44 -6.18 -32.41 -51.51
CA TRP A 44 -6.87 -31.51 -50.59
C TRP A 44 -6.44 -30.06 -50.78
N GLN A 45 -5.14 -29.77 -50.79
CA GLN A 45 -4.60 -28.41 -50.95
C GLN A 45 -5.06 -27.78 -52.27
N ARG A 46 -4.97 -28.49 -53.39
CA ARG A 46 -5.43 -27.99 -54.71
C ARG A 46 -6.93 -27.73 -54.71
N THR A 47 -7.72 -28.61 -54.09
CA THR A 47 -9.17 -28.48 -54.01
C THR A 47 -9.58 -27.31 -53.12
N TYR A 48 -8.92 -27.15 -51.97
CA TYR A 48 -9.07 -26.04 -51.05
C TYR A 48 -8.78 -24.71 -51.78
N LEU A 49 -7.62 -24.58 -52.41
CA LEU A 49 -7.26 -23.38 -53.18
C LEU A 49 -8.25 -23.11 -54.32
N SER A 50 -8.75 -24.14 -54.98
CA SER A 50 -9.74 -23.99 -56.06
C SER A 50 -11.10 -23.52 -55.54
N PHE A 51 -11.58 -24.07 -54.43
CA PHE A 51 -12.82 -23.64 -53.76
C PHE A 51 -12.76 -22.15 -53.40
N TYR A 52 -11.69 -21.72 -52.73
CA TYR A 52 -11.53 -20.33 -52.31
C TYR A 52 -11.24 -19.35 -53.46
N LYS A 53 -10.73 -19.82 -54.60
CA LYS A 53 -10.59 -19.01 -55.83
C LYS A 53 -11.89 -18.84 -56.61
N THR A 54 -12.73 -19.88 -56.67
CA THR A 54 -13.87 -19.96 -57.61
C THR A 54 -15.24 -19.78 -56.97
N SER A 55 -15.45 -20.29 -55.75
CA SER A 55 -16.78 -20.36 -55.12
C SER A 55 -17.11 -19.14 -54.26
N LEU A 56 -16.10 -18.38 -53.82
CA LEU A 56 -16.27 -17.16 -53.00
C LEU A 56 -16.11 -15.85 -53.77
N ARG A 57 -15.70 -15.89 -55.05
CA ARG A 57 -15.90 -14.79 -56.00
C ARG A 57 -17.35 -14.84 -56.49
N GLY A 58 -18.16 -13.86 -56.07
CA GLY A 58 -19.57 -13.79 -56.46
C GLY A 58 -19.75 -13.97 -57.97
N ARG A 59 -20.72 -14.81 -58.36
CA ARG A 59 -21.09 -15.00 -59.78
C ARG A 59 -21.47 -13.65 -60.38
N ILE A 60 -20.62 -13.13 -61.27
CA ILE A 60 -21.07 -12.12 -62.24
C ILE A 60 -21.86 -12.89 -63.30
N ALA A 61 -23.18 -12.89 -63.16
CA ALA A 61 -24.07 -13.38 -64.20
C ALA A 61 -23.98 -12.40 -65.38
N ASN A 62 -23.13 -12.69 -66.37
CA ASN A 62 -23.25 -12.19 -67.74
C ASN A 62 -22.27 -12.93 -68.65
N SER A 63 -22.72 -14.02 -69.27
CA SER A 63 -22.47 -14.38 -70.68
C SER A 63 -23.01 -15.77 -70.95
N GLY A 64 -23.95 -15.86 -71.90
CA GLY A 64 -24.47 -17.13 -72.38
C GLY A 64 -23.39 -17.88 -73.15
N THR A 65 -23.01 -19.06 -72.66
CA THR A 65 -22.47 -20.17 -73.46
C THR A 65 -22.52 -21.46 -72.63
N LEU A 66 -22.78 -22.56 -73.34
CA LEU A 66 -23.09 -23.94 -72.94
C LEU A 66 -22.65 -24.41 -71.54
N GLN A 67 -23.62 -24.95 -70.79
CA GLN A 67 -23.46 -25.59 -69.47
C GLN A 67 -22.53 -26.81 -69.55
N THR A 68 -21.31 -26.66 -69.02
CA THR A 68 -20.59 -27.79 -68.41
C THR A 68 -21.14 -27.99 -66.99
N PRO A 69 -21.18 -29.23 -66.45
CA PRO A 69 -21.69 -29.46 -65.10
C PRO A 69 -20.88 -28.62 -64.12
N THR A 70 -21.55 -27.71 -63.39
CA THR A 70 -20.90 -26.88 -62.38
C THR A 70 -20.37 -27.80 -61.30
N LEU A 71 -19.06 -28.04 -61.32
CA LEU A 71 -18.36 -28.86 -60.35
C LEU A 71 -18.66 -28.33 -58.94
N ASP A 72 -19.25 -29.16 -58.07
CA ASP A 72 -19.47 -28.80 -56.68
C ASP A 72 -18.14 -28.87 -55.92
N TRP A 73 -17.43 -27.73 -55.91
CA TRP A 73 -16.17 -27.59 -55.21
C TRP A 73 -16.29 -27.76 -53.69
N HIS A 74 -17.47 -27.47 -53.12
CA HIS A 74 -17.70 -27.66 -51.69
C HIS A 74 -17.72 -29.14 -51.34
N ALA A 75 -18.56 -29.93 -52.03
CA ALA A 75 -18.62 -31.38 -51.81
C ALA A 75 -17.27 -32.07 -52.07
N LYS A 76 -16.55 -31.63 -53.12
CA LYS A 76 -15.20 -32.12 -53.41
C LYS A 76 -14.20 -31.81 -52.31
N LEU A 77 -14.24 -30.59 -51.76
CA LEU A 77 -13.34 -30.20 -50.68
C LEU A 77 -13.61 -31.01 -49.41
N VAL A 78 -14.88 -31.16 -49.03
CA VAL A 78 -15.28 -31.99 -47.88
C VAL A 78 -14.82 -33.44 -48.07
N GLN A 79 -14.97 -34.00 -49.27
CA GLN A 79 -14.50 -35.35 -49.58
C GLN A 79 -12.98 -35.46 -49.52
N ALA A 80 -12.24 -34.50 -50.09
CA ALA A 80 -10.78 -34.49 -50.08
C ALA A 80 -10.24 -34.33 -48.66
N GLU A 81 -10.84 -33.45 -47.84
CA GLU A 81 -10.53 -33.29 -46.42
C GLU A 81 -10.75 -34.60 -45.66
N ALA A 82 -11.91 -35.24 -45.84
CA ALA A 82 -12.24 -36.48 -45.14
C ALA A 82 -11.27 -37.61 -45.49
N LYS A 83 -10.92 -37.80 -46.78
CA LYS A 83 -9.93 -38.80 -47.20
C LYS A 83 -8.55 -38.52 -46.61
N PHE A 84 -8.10 -37.27 -46.71
CA PHE A 84 -6.80 -36.85 -46.21
C PHE A 84 -6.69 -37.01 -44.69
N LEU A 85 -7.64 -36.48 -43.92
CA LEU A 85 -7.64 -36.58 -42.46
C LEU A 85 -7.84 -38.03 -41.99
N SER A 86 -8.61 -38.85 -42.71
CA SER A 86 -8.72 -40.28 -42.40
C SER A 86 -7.36 -40.97 -42.51
N GLU A 87 -6.64 -40.78 -43.61
CA GLU A 87 -5.31 -41.39 -43.82
C GLU A 87 -4.29 -40.85 -42.80
N PHE A 88 -4.30 -39.53 -42.57
CA PHE A 88 -3.43 -38.87 -41.59
C PHE A 88 -3.67 -39.41 -40.17
N HIS A 89 -4.93 -39.52 -39.74
CA HIS A 89 -5.25 -40.04 -38.42
C HIS A 89 -4.98 -41.54 -38.30
N ASN A 90 -5.19 -42.33 -39.36
CA ASN A 90 -4.85 -43.75 -39.37
C ASN A 90 -3.35 -43.97 -39.19
N TRP A 91 -2.54 -43.18 -39.89
CA TRP A 91 -1.08 -43.19 -39.73
C TRP A 91 -0.66 -42.89 -38.29
N LEU A 92 -1.26 -41.85 -37.68
CA LEU A 92 -0.95 -41.44 -36.30
C LEU A 92 -1.58 -42.31 -35.20
N ARG A 93 -2.48 -43.25 -35.57
CA ARG A 93 -3.06 -44.26 -34.68
C ARG A 93 -2.40 -45.63 -34.81
N SER A 94 -1.34 -45.74 -35.62
CA SER A 94 -0.52 -46.96 -35.72
C SER A 94 -0.09 -47.48 -34.34
N SER A 95 -0.02 -48.80 -34.22
CA SER A 95 0.33 -49.51 -32.99
C SER A 95 1.71 -49.10 -32.44
N GLU A 96 2.61 -48.75 -33.34
CA GLU A 96 3.99 -48.35 -33.07
C GLU A 96 4.06 -47.00 -32.33
N LEU A 97 3.05 -46.11 -32.48
CA LEU A 97 2.95 -44.88 -31.67
C LEU A 97 2.26 -45.08 -30.33
N TYR A 98 1.78 -46.28 -30.01
CA TYR A 98 1.00 -46.51 -28.79
C TYR A 98 1.74 -46.02 -27.53
N GLU A 99 3.02 -46.39 -27.36
CA GLU A 99 3.83 -45.98 -26.21
C GLU A 99 4.01 -44.46 -26.12
N ILE A 100 4.23 -43.79 -27.27
CA ILE A 100 4.35 -42.33 -27.33
C ILE A 100 3.03 -41.67 -26.92
N ARG A 101 1.89 -42.12 -27.47
CA ARG A 101 0.56 -41.58 -27.12
C ARG A 101 0.23 -41.81 -25.65
N SER A 102 0.46 -43.03 -25.15
CA SER A 102 0.21 -43.42 -23.76
C SER A 102 1.04 -42.59 -22.77
N ALA A 103 2.34 -42.38 -23.05
CA ALA A 103 3.21 -41.56 -22.20
C ALA A 103 2.72 -40.11 -22.09
N ILE A 104 2.31 -39.50 -23.20
CA ILE A 104 1.76 -38.12 -23.20
C ILE A 104 0.46 -38.08 -22.39
N THR A 105 -0.44 -39.05 -22.58
CA THR A 105 -1.72 -39.12 -21.86
C THR A 105 -1.52 -39.32 -20.35
N GLN A 106 -0.64 -40.22 -19.93
CA GLN A 106 -0.43 -40.54 -18.51
C GLN A 106 0.09 -39.34 -17.70
N VAL A 107 1.09 -38.63 -18.23
CA VAL A 107 1.64 -37.41 -17.58
C VAL A 107 0.58 -36.30 -17.54
N SER A 108 -0.28 -36.23 -18.54
CA SER A 108 -1.39 -35.28 -18.60
C SER A 108 -2.42 -35.48 -17.49
N LEU A 109 -2.74 -36.73 -17.17
CA LEU A 109 -3.66 -37.08 -16.07
C LEU A 109 -3.06 -36.80 -14.69
N LEU A 110 -1.78 -37.10 -14.48
CA LEU A 110 -1.09 -36.83 -13.22
C LEU A 110 -1.03 -35.32 -12.92
N SER A 111 -0.90 -34.50 -13.97
CA SER A 111 -0.83 -33.04 -13.86
C SER A 111 -2.20 -32.40 -13.56
N ALA A 112 -3.30 -33.01 -14.03
CA ALA A 112 -4.68 -32.54 -13.83
C ALA A 112 -5.08 -32.43 -12.34
N ASN A 113 -4.55 -33.31 -11.49
CA ASN A 113 -4.89 -33.40 -10.07
C ASN A 113 -4.27 -32.28 -9.20
N PHE A 114 -3.34 -31.49 -9.74
CA PHE A 114 -2.60 -30.48 -8.97
C PHE A 114 -2.92 -29.03 -9.34
N GLN A 115 -3.53 -28.78 -10.49
CA GLN A 115 -4.20 -27.56 -10.97
C GLN A 115 -4.36 -27.74 -12.50
N SER A 116 -5.35 -27.10 -13.12
CA SER A 116 -5.56 -27.11 -14.59
C SER A 116 -4.35 -26.52 -15.34
N THR A 117 -3.29 -27.31 -15.53
CA THR A 117 -2.11 -26.92 -16.30
C THR A 117 -2.24 -27.46 -17.72
N ASN A 118 -2.35 -26.55 -18.69
CA ASN A 118 -2.21 -26.91 -20.11
C ASN A 118 -0.79 -27.46 -20.34
N ILE A 119 -0.70 -28.58 -21.06
CA ILE A 119 0.59 -29.23 -21.39
C ILE A 119 0.92 -28.91 -22.84
N ASN A 120 2.14 -28.42 -23.09
CA ASN A 120 2.60 -28.12 -24.43
C ASN A 120 3.43 -29.29 -24.99
N LEU A 121 3.06 -29.77 -26.17
CA LEU A 121 3.81 -30.68 -27.01
C LEU A 121 4.49 -29.88 -28.13
N PHE A 122 5.79 -29.68 -28.00
CA PHE A 122 6.63 -29.02 -28.99
C PHE A 122 6.95 -29.97 -30.13
N LEU A 123 6.35 -29.73 -31.29
CA LEU A 123 6.59 -30.47 -32.52
C LEU A 123 7.73 -29.84 -33.32
N THR A 124 8.70 -30.66 -33.71
CA THR A 124 9.78 -30.31 -34.62
C THR A 124 9.81 -31.29 -35.78
N CYS A 125 9.74 -30.79 -37.01
CA CYS A 125 9.85 -31.59 -38.23
C CYS A 125 11.14 -31.23 -38.98
N ASP A 126 11.80 -32.22 -39.58
CA ASP A 126 12.99 -32.01 -40.41
C ASP A 126 12.67 -31.70 -41.88
N ALA A 127 11.61 -32.30 -42.41
CA ALA A 127 11.15 -32.11 -43.78
C ALA A 127 9.99 -31.09 -43.86
N LEU A 128 10.00 -30.25 -44.89
CA LEU A 128 8.96 -29.23 -45.11
C LEU A 128 7.59 -29.88 -45.34
N GLU A 129 7.55 -31.01 -46.05
CA GLU A 129 6.34 -31.78 -46.32
C GLU A 129 5.66 -32.24 -45.03
N LEU A 130 6.43 -32.64 -44.01
CA LEU A 130 5.89 -32.97 -42.69
C LEU A 130 5.41 -31.73 -41.95
N ALA A 131 6.11 -30.61 -42.09
CA ALA A 131 5.74 -29.35 -41.44
C ALA A 131 4.40 -28.81 -41.98
N HIS A 132 4.03 -29.09 -43.22
CA HIS A 132 2.74 -28.69 -43.80
C HIS A 132 1.53 -29.46 -43.23
N LEU A 133 1.72 -30.69 -42.74
CA LEU A 133 0.62 -31.52 -42.23
C LEU A 133 -0.09 -30.86 -41.02
N PRO A 134 -1.40 -31.06 -40.84
CA PRO A 134 -2.18 -30.39 -39.81
C PRO A 134 -2.07 -31.09 -38.44
N TRP A 135 -0.87 -31.11 -37.87
CA TRP A 135 -0.58 -31.76 -36.60
C TRP A 135 -1.47 -31.33 -35.43
N GLU A 136 -2.01 -30.11 -35.46
CA GLU A 136 -2.96 -29.57 -34.48
C GLU A 136 -4.31 -30.32 -34.47
N SER A 137 -4.60 -31.10 -35.52
CA SER A 137 -5.74 -32.02 -35.57
C SER A 137 -5.46 -33.39 -34.96
N TRP A 138 -4.23 -33.67 -34.54
CA TRP A 138 -3.85 -34.96 -34.00
C TRP A 138 -4.53 -35.25 -32.65
N GLU A 139 -5.41 -36.25 -32.66
CA GLU A 139 -6.15 -36.69 -31.48
C GLU A 139 -5.33 -37.68 -30.64
N ILE A 140 -4.45 -37.17 -29.78
CA ILE A 140 -3.54 -37.98 -28.95
C ILE A 140 -4.30 -38.75 -27.85
N CYS A 141 -5.26 -38.10 -27.17
CA CYS A 141 -6.00 -38.66 -26.02
C CYS A 141 -7.35 -39.30 -26.39
N THR A 142 -7.39 -40.11 -27.44
CA THR A 142 -8.65 -40.72 -27.91
C THR A 142 -9.20 -41.82 -26.98
N GLU A 143 -8.37 -42.38 -26.10
CA GLU A 143 -8.70 -43.59 -25.33
C GLU A 143 -9.35 -43.31 -23.96
N LEU A 144 -9.46 -42.04 -23.51
CA LEU A 144 -10.00 -41.70 -22.19
C LEU A 144 -10.97 -40.51 -22.24
N VAL A 145 -12.26 -40.82 -22.13
CA VAL A 145 -13.42 -39.90 -22.22
C VAL A 145 -13.49 -38.85 -21.08
N PHE A 146 -12.61 -38.91 -20.08
CA PHE A 146 -12.73 -38.13 -18.83
C PHE A 146 -11.54 -37.20 -18.50
N SER A 147 -10.62 -36.93 -19.43
CA SER A 147 -9.50 -36.01 -19.16
C SER A 147 -9.91 -34.54 -19.37
N SER A 148 -9.86 -33.75 -18.30
CA SER A 148 -10.00 -32.28 -18.34
C SER A 148 -8.73 -31.55 -18.80
N SER A 149 -7.58 -32.24 -18.88
CA SER A 149 -6.32 -31.69 -19.35
C SER A 149 -6.28 -31.65 -20.88
N LYS A 150 -6.08 -30.45 -21.45
CA LYS A 150 -5.87 -30.23 -22.88
C LYS A 150 -4.37 -30.28 -23.21
N ILE A 151 -4.00 -31.11 -24.19
CA ILE A 151 -2.66 -31.10 -24.78
C ILE A 151 -2.65 -30.09 -25.92
N ASN A 152 -1.74 -29.14 -25.84
CA ASN A 152 -1.54 -28.11 -26.83
C ASN A 152 -0.37 -28.49 -27.72
N ILE A 153 -0.62 -28.68 -29.02
CA ILE A 153 0.44 -28.89 -30.00
C ILE A 153 0.93 -27.51 -30.45
N VAL A 154 2.22 -27.26 -30.26
CA VAL A 154 2.92 -26.05 -30.67
C VAL A 154 4.15 -26.44 -31.48
N ARG A 155 4.55 -25.63 -32.46
CA ARG A 155 5.66 -25.96 -33.35
C ARG A 155 6.95 -25.29 -32.87
N SER A 156 8.08 -25.91 -33.16
CA SER A 156 9.40 -25.33 -32.92
C SER A 156 10.36 -25.69 -34.06
N PRO A 157 11.22 -24.75 -34.50
CA PRO A 157 12.21 -25.02 -35.53
C PRO A 157 13.19 -26.12 -35.10
N ILE A 158 13.81 -26.79 -36.08
CA ILE A 158 14.83 -27.82 -35.81
C ILE A 158 16.10 -27.24 -35.21
N ASN A 159 16.47 -26.03 -35.64
CA ASN A 159 17.63 -25.31 -35.16
C ASN A 159 17.17 -23.99 -34.55
N ILE A 160 17.67 -23.69 -33.34
CA ILE A 160 17.44 -22.43 -32.64
C ILE A 160 18.81 -21.94 -32.16
N HIS A 161 19.27 -20.84 -32.73
CA HIS A 161 20.62 -20.30 -32.48
C HIS A 161 20.65 -19.25 -31.37
N ARG A 162 19.51 -18.63 -31.05
CA ARG A 162 19.42 -17.56 -30.05
C ARG A 162 18.47 -17.95 -28.93
N SER A 163 18.83 -17.57 -27.70
CA SER A 163 17.90 -17.60 -26.56
C SER A 163 16.76 -16.59 -26.77
N VAL A 164 15.66 -16.76 -26.05
CA VAL A 164 14.57 -15.78 -26.05
C VAL A 164 15.09 -14.39 -25.73
N ALA A 165 14.68 -13.39 -26.51
CA ALA A 165 15.05 -12.00 -26.28
C ALA A 165 14.70 -11.57 -24.84
N LYS A 166 15.67 -10.95 -24.15
CA LYS A 166 15.49 -10.52 -22.76
C LYS A 166 14.37 -9.50 -22.68
N GLN A 167 13.39 -9.75 -21.80
CA GLN A 167 12.31 -8.81 -21.54
C GLN A 167 12.86 -7.58 -20.82
N ASN A 168 13.01 -6.47 -21.54
CA ASN A 168 13.25 -5.18 -20.91
C ASN A 168 11.98 -4.76 -20.16
N ASN A 169 12.09 -4.55 -18.86
CA ASN A 169 11.01 -4.17 -17.94
C ASN A 169 10.52 -2.72 -18.16
N ILE A 170 10.30 -2.30 -19.41
CA ILE A 170 9.65 -1.02 -19.68
C ILE A 170 8.19 -1.19 -19.24
N ARG A 171 7.87 -0.64 -18.06
CA ARG A 171 6.58 -0.78 -17.39
C ARG A 171 5.53 0.08 -18.09
N HIS A 172 5.00 -0.39 -19.21
CA HIS A 172 3.81 0.20 -19.81
C HIS A 172 2.56 -0.24 -19.05
N GLY A 173 1.62 0.70 -18.86
CA GLY A 173 0.33 0.42 -18.22
C GLY A 173 -0.65 -0.41 -19.07
N LYS A 174 -0.38 -0.53 -20.38
CA LYS A 174 -1.13 -1.32 -21.37
C LYS A 174 -0.17 -2.01 -22.33
N SER A 175 -0.55 -3.18 -22.85
CA SER A 175 0.22 -3.84 -23.93
C SER A 175 0.16 -3.01 -25.22
N ARG A 176 1.28 -2.90 -25.93
CA ARG A 176 1.43 -2.15 -27.19
C ARG A 176 1.38 -3.11 -28.39
N VAL A 177 0.57 -2.76 -29.39
CA VAL A 177 0.34 -3.54 -30.61
C VAL A 177 0.66 -2.68 -31.84
N LEU A 178 1.61 -3.14 -32.65
CA LEU A 178 1.86 -2.59 -33.99
C LEU A 178 1.09 -3.43 -35.01
N VAL A 179 0.26 -2.78 -35.81
CA VAL A 179 -0.49 -3.41 -36.92
C VAL A 179 0.06 -2.90 -38.23
N ILE A 180 0.63 -3.80 -39.03
CA ILE A 180 1.11 -3.55 -40.38
C ILE A 180 0.10 -4.12 -41.37
N LEU A 181 -0.50 -3.23 -42.16
CA LEU A 181 -1.40 -3.57 -43.26
C LEU A 181 -0.60 -3.52 -44.55
N GLY A 182 -0.48 -4.66 -45.23
CA GLY A 182 0.25 -4.81 -46.49
C GLY A 182 -0.56 -4.30 -47.69
N ASP A 183 -0.18 -4.78 -48.88
CA ASP A 183 -0.87 -4.48 -50.14
C ASP A 183 -2.37 -4.77 -50.04
N ASP A 184 -3.20 -3.76 -50.32
CA ASP A 184 -4.66 -3.82 -50.26
C ASP A 184 -5.30 -4.25 -51.60
N THR A 185 -4.50 -4.63 -52.61
CA THR A 185 -5.02 -5.11 -53.89
C THR A 185 -5.91 -6.36 -53.70
N GLY A 186 -7.22 -6.17 -53.84
CA GLY A 186 -8.24 -7.21 -53.60
C GLY A 186 -8.56 -7.47 -52.12
N LEU A 187 -8.08 -6.63 -51.20
CA LEU A 187 -8.26 -6.69 -49.75
C LEU A 187 -8.99 -5.42 -49.27
N ASN A 188 -9.80 -5.52 -48.22
CA ASN A 188 -10.42 -4.37 -47.57
C ASN A 188 -10.26 -4.51 -46.07
N PHE A 189 -9.36 -3.72 -45.49
CA PHE A 189 -9.00 -3.81 -44.07
C PHE A 189 -9.88 -2.95 -43.15
N GLU A 190 -10.95 -2.33 -43.64
CA GLU A 190 -11.77 -1.42 -42.82
C GLU A 190 -12.52 -2.15 -41.70
N ALA A 191 -12.94 -3.40 -41.93
CA ALA A 191 -13.61 -4.21 -40.91
C ALA A 191 -12.64 -4.59 -39.79
N GLU A 192 -11.43 -5.03 -40.15
CA GLU A 192 -10.33 -5.39 -39.26
C GLU A 192 -9.88 -4.16 -38.46
N LYS A 193 -9.70 -3.02 -39.13
CA LYS A 193 -9.32 -1.76 -38.49
C LYS A 193 -10.36 -1.34 -37.45
N LYS A 194 -11.65 -1.37 -37.78
CA LYS A 194 -12.75 -1.08 -36.83
C LYS A 194 -12.78 -2.07 -35.67
N ALA A 195 -12.59 -3.35 -35.94
CA ALA A 195 -12.57 -4.40 -34.93
C ALA A 195 -11.40 -4.23 -33.95
N ILE A 196 -10.17 -4.07 -34.47
CA ILE A 196 -8.96 -3.85 -33.68
C ILE A 196 -9.07 -2.53 -32.90
N GLN A 197 -9.67 -1.48 -33.47
CA GLN A 197 -9.90 -0.22 -32.76
C GLN A 197 -10.78 -0.37 -31.50
N LYS A 198 -11.70 -1.34 -31.44
CA LYS A 198 -12.49 -1.62 -30.21
C LYS A 198 -11.59 -2.03 -29.05
N LEU A 199 -10.40 -2.55 -29.32
CA LEU A 199 -9.43 -3.00 -28.31
C LEU A 199 -8.59 -1.86 -27.70
N LYS A 200 -8.70 -0.61 -28.22
CA LYS A 200 -7.98 0.57 -27.68
C LYS A 200 -8.21 0.83 -26.18
N ARG A 201 -9.31 0.32 -25.63
CA ARG A 201 -9.60 0.39 -24.19
C ARG A 201 -8.59 -0.42 -23.36
N ILE A 202 -8.09 -1.53 -23.90
CA ILE A 202 -7.27 -2.52 -23.20
C ILE A 202 -5.79 -2.44 -23.65
N VAL A 203 -5.55 -2.14 -24.94
CA VAL A 203 -4.20 -2.08 -25.55
C VAL A 203 -3.94 -0.75 -26.25
N GLU A 204 -2.67 -0.36 -26.38
CA GLU A 204 -2.22 0.75 -27.23
C GLU A 204 -1.99 0.20 -28.65
N ILE A 205 -2.55 0.85 -29.68
CA ILE A 205 -2.50 0.34 -31.06
C ILE A 205 -1.99 1.43 -32.00
N LYS A 206 -1.00 1.08 -32.84
CA LYS A 206 -0.56 1.88 -33.99
C LYS A 206 -0.78 1.09 -35.28
N PHE A 207 -1.41 1.72 -36.26
CA PHE A 207 -1.58 1.18 -37.60
C PHE A 207 -0.55 1.82 -38.54
N VAL A 208 0.06 1.02 -39.40
CA VAL A 208 0.93 1.44 -40.51
C VAL A 208 0.57 0.62 -41.74
N GLY A 209 0.51 1.23 -42.91
CA GLY A 209 0.19 0.49 -44.13
C GLY A 209 0.09 1.38 -45.36
N TRP A 210 -0.10 0.75 -46.52
CA TRP A 210 -0.26 1.41 -47.80
C TRP A 210 -1.53 2.28 -47.86
N GLN A 211 -1.42 3.40 -48.57
CA GLN A 211 -2.53 4.28 -48.94
C GLN A 211 -2.31 4.71 -50.40
N PRO A 212 -3.37 4.79 -51.24
CA PRO A 212 -3.22 5.05 -52.68
C PRO A 212 -2.41 6.30 -53.06
N GLU A 213 -2.38 7.31 -52.18
CA GLU A 213 -1.74 8.62 -52.41
C GLU A 213 -0.30 8.68 -51.86
N LYS A 214 0.21 7.60 -51.27
CA LYS A 214 1.46 7.60 -50.50
C LYS A 214 2.67 7.19 -51.34
N ASN A 215 3.82 7.82 -51.11
CA ASN A 215 5.07 7.43 -51.75
C ASN A 215 5.64 6.13 -51.12
N ILE A 216 6.17 5.21 -51.94
CA ILE A 216 6.78 3.95 -51.48
C ILE A 216 7.97 4.19 -50.52
N ASP A 217 8.83 5.17 -50.79
CA ASP A 217 9.98 5.47 -49.94
C ASP A 217 9.54 6.05 -48.58
N GLU A 218 8.47 6.84 -48.58
CA GLU A 218 7.84 7.34 -47.36
C GLU A 218 7.23 6.20 -46.54
N LEU A 219 6.54 5.25 -47.20
CA LEU A 219 6.02 4.06 -46.54
C LEU A 219 7.14 3.20 -45.94
N LYS A 220 8.24 2.98 -46.66
CA LYS A 220 9.40 2.24 -46.14
C LYS A 220 10.03 2.95 -44.93
N SER A 221 10.11 4.28 -44.97
CA SER A 221 10.60 5.08 -43.84
C SER A 221 9.69 4.98 -42.62
N GLU A 222 8.36 5.07 -42.81
CA GLU A 222 7.40 4.93 -41.72
C GLU A 222 7.41 3.51 -41.12
N LEU A 223 7.48 2.47 -41.96
CA LEU A 223 7.60 1.09 -41.50
C LEU A 223 8.86 0.91 -40.65
N LYS A 224 10.00 1.46 -41.09
CA LYS A 224 11.25 1.46 -40.34
C LYS A 224 11.07 2.16 -38.99
N GLU A 225 10.57 3.39 -38.97
CA GLU A 225 10.36 4.16 -37.73
C GLU A 225 9.38 3.46 -36.77
N ALA A 226 8.29 2.91 -37.30
CA ALA A 226 7.28 2.24 -36.51
C ALA A 226 7.81 0.94 -35.90
N ILE A 227 8.46 0.08 -36.68
CA ILE A 227 9.02 -1.18 -36.18
C ILE A 227 10.11 -0.90 -35.14
N THR A 228 10.97 0.09 -35.38
CA THR A 228 12.09 0.43 -34.47
C THR A 228 11.74 1.49 -33.42
N SER A 229 10.47 1.62 -33.03
CA SER A 229 10.04 2.62 -32.05
C SER A 229 10.79 2.49 -30.72
N GLU A 230 11.26 3.60 -30.17
CA GLU A 230 11.96 3.63 -28.88
C GLU A 230 11.10 3.13 -27.71
N LEU A 231 9.77 3.27 -27.81
CA LEU A 231 8.83 2.78 -26.81
C LEU A 231 8.63 1.26 -26.87
N GLY A 232 9.12 0.59 -27.92
CA GLY A 232 8.95 -0.85 -28.11
C GLY A 232 7.52 -1.28 -28.44
N TRP A 233 7.36 -2.57 -28.69
CA TRP A 233 6.07 -3.23 -28.96
C TRP A 233 6.01 -4.53 -28.16
N ASP A 234 4.83 -4.93 -27.66
CA ASP A 234 4.65 -6.28 -27.13
C ASP A 234 4.21 -7.24 -28.25
N ILE A 235 3.43 -6.73 -29.22
CA ILE A 235 2.85 -7.50 -30.33
C ILE A 235 3.06 -6.82 -31.69
N LEU A 236 3.38 -7.63 -32.70
CA LEU A 236 3.37 -7.29 -34.12
C LEU A 236 2.26 -8.07 -34.85
N LEU A 237 1.32 -7.39 -35.49
CA LEU A 237 0.31 -8.02 -36.35
C LEU A 237 0.57 -7.61 -37.80
N PHE A 238 0.71 -8.59 -38.70
CA PHE A 238 0.80 -8.37 -40.13
C PHE A 238 -0.43 -8.96 -40.83
N ALA A 239 -1.08 -8.17 -41.68
CA ALA A 239 -2.17 -8.61 -42.54
C ALA A 239 -1.94 -8.11 -43.97
N GLY A 240 -1.84 -9.02 -44.93
CA GLY A 240 -1.52 -8.70 -46.32
C GLY A 240 -1.13 -9.95 -47.12
N HIS A 241 -0.68 -9.76 -48.35
CA HIS A 241 -0.16 -10.86 -49.17
C HIS A 241 1.29 -11.18 -48.78
N SER A 242 1.63 -12.47 -48.75
CA SER A 242 3.00 -12.97 -48.58
C SER A 242 3.26 -14.17 -49.48
N ASN A 243 4.52 -14.40 -49.82
CA ASN A 243 4.94 -15.55 -50.61
C ASN A 243 6.19 -16.20 -50.00
N GLU A 244 6.30 -17.51 -50.13
CA GLU A 244 7.50 -18.25 -49.73
C GLU A 244 8.50 -18.29 -50.89
N THR A 245 9.75 -18.00 -50.57
CA THR A 245 10.89 -18.09 -51.50
C THR A 245 11.99 -18.87 -50.79
N ALA A 246 12.36 -20.02 -51.36
CA ALA A 246 13.31 -20.95 -50.75
C ALA A 246 14.70 -20.34 -50.47
N LEU A 247 15.07 -19.24 -51.15
CA LEU A 247 16.37 -18.55 -50.97
C LEU A 247 16.34 -17.38 -49.99
N THR A 248 15.22 -16.67 -49.81
CA THR A 248 15.19 -15.40 -49.04
C THR A 248 14.37 -15.46 -47.75
N GLY A 249 13.80 -16.63 -47.42
CA GLY A 249 13.07 -16.86 -46.17
C GLY A 249 11.64 -16.32 -46.16
N GLY A 250 11.15 -15.84 -47.30
CA GLY A 250 9.82 -15.27 -47.49
C GLY A 250 9.82 -13.78 -47.86
N GLU A 251 8.74 -13.32 -48.48
CA GLU A 251 8.50 -11.93 -48.85
C GLU A 251 7.10 -11.48 -48.40
N ILE A 252 6.99 -10.24 -47.92
CA ILE A 252 5.71 -9.61 -47.60
C ILE A 252 5.41 -8.47 -48.56
N SER A 253 4.20 -8.45 -49.13
CA SER A 253 3.74 -7.36 -49.99
C SER A 253 3.28 -6.18 -49.15
N ILE A 254 3.95 -5.04 -49.26
CA ILE A 254 3.63 -3.83 -48.49
C ILE A 254 2.80 -2.82 -49.27
N ALA A 255 2.83 -2.88 -50.60
CA ALA A 255 2.08 -2.04 -51.53
C ALA A 255 1.95 -2.77 -52.88
N PRO A 256 1.07 -2.32 -53.80
CA PRO A 256 0.93 -2.94 -55.12
C PRO A 256 2.28 -3.03 -55.84
N ASN A 257 2.63 -4.23 -56.32
CA ASN A 257 3.91 -4.55 -56.98
C ASN A 257 5.18 -4.25 -56.15
N THR A 258 5.06 -4.11 -54.83
CA THR A 258 6.18 -3.81 -53.92
C THR A 258 6.23 -4.83 -52.79
N THR A 259 7.27 -5.66 -52.79
CA THR A 259 7.56 -6.62 -51.72
C THR A 259 8.74 -6.17 -50.87
N LEU A 260 8.77 -6.62 -49.63
CA LEU A 260 9.94 -6.58 -48.76
C LEU A 260 10.37 -8.01 -48.46
N SER A 261 11.64 -8.30 -48.67
CA SER A 261 12.23 -9.57 -48.29
C SER A 261 12.43 -9.66 -46.78
N MET A 262 12.40 -10.87 -46.22
CA MET A 262 12.66 -11.04 -44.79
C MET A 262 14.05 -10.55 -44.39
N SER A 263 15.07 -10.69 -45.24
CA SER A 263 16.43 -10.18 -44.96
C SER A 263 16.48 -8.65 -44.76
N GLU A 264 15.60 -7.88 -45.40
CA GLU A 264 15.47 -6.43 -45.20
C GLU A 264 14.78 -6.08 -43.86
N ILE A 265 13.86 -6.94 -43.40
CA ILE A 265 13.05 -6.71 -42.19
C ILE A 265 13.77 -7.20 -40.93
N ILE A 266 14.60 -8.25 -41.03
CA ILE A 266 15.33 -8.84 -39.90
C ILE A 266 16.11 -7.79 -39.07
N PRO A 267 16.89 -6.86 -39.65
CA PRO A 267 17.57 -5.82 -38.89
C PRO A 267 16.61 -4.92 -38.09
N LEU A 268 15.41 -4.66 -38.62
CA LEU A 268 14.38 -3.87 -37.93
C LEU A 268 13.76 -4.66 -36.78
N LEU A 269 13.45 -5.94 -37.01
CA LEU A 269 12.89 -6.82 -35.98
C LEU A 269 13.86 -7.12 -34.84
N ASN A 270 15.17 -7.23 -35.11
CA ASN A 270 16.18 -7.36 -34.05
C ASN A 270 16.07 -6.19 -33.05
N LYS A 271 15.92 -4.95 -33.53
CA LYS A 271 15.70 -3.79 -32.66
C LYS A 271 14.37 -3.88 -31.90
N ALA A 272 13.29 -4.30 -32.56
CA ALA A 272 12.00 -4.48 -31.90
C ALA A 272 12.05 -5.55 -30.79
N LEU A 273 12.78 -6.65 -31.01
CA LEU A 273 13.03 -7.71 -30.04
C LEU A 273 13.82 -7.19 -28.82
N GLU A 274 14.90 -6.43 -29.04
CA GLU A 274 15.65 -5.78 -27.97
C GLU A 274 14.79 -4.82 -27.12
N LYS A 275 13.74 -4.25 -27.73
CA LYS A 275 12.80 -3.33 -27.08
C LYS A 275 11.55 -4.03 -26.54
N GLY A 276 11.49 -5.36 -26.57
CA GLY A 276 10.49 -6.16 -25.85
C GLY A 276 9.40 -6.83 -26.69
N LEU A 277 9.55 -6.93 -28.02
CA LEU A 277 8.62 -7.68 -28.88
C LEU A 277 8.55 -9.16 -28.46
N GLN A 278 7.34 -9.66 -28.19
CA GLN A 278 7.14 -11.01 -27.64
C GLN A 278 6.34 -11.92 -28.58
N PHE A 279 5.32 -11.36 -29.24
CA PHE A 279 4.42 -12.12 -30.09
C PHE A 279 4.27 -11.48 -31.46
N ALA A 280 4.24 -12.29 -32.51
CA ALA A 280 3.83 -11.85 -33.84
C ALA A 280 2.71 -12.73 -34.40
N LEU A 281 1.80 -12.15 -35.17
CA LEU A 281 0.82 -12.88 -35.97
C LEU A 281 0.94 -12.44 -37.42
N PHE A 282 1.28 -13.38 -38.29
CA PHE A 282 1.29 -13.18 -39.74
C PHE A 282 0.03 -13.82 -40.30
N ASN A 283 -0.99 -12.97 -40.47
CA ASN A 283 -2.27 -13.34 -41.06
C ASN A 283 -2.17 -13.26 -42.59
N SER A 284 -1.22 -14.00 -43.15
CA SER A 284 -0.81 -13.95 -44.56
C SER A 284 -0.37 -15.34 -45.03
N CYS A 285 -0.35 -15.59 -46.34
CA CYS A 285 -0.12 -16.90 -46.94
C CYS A 285 1.30 -17.46 -46.69
N ASN A 286 1.42 -18.78 -46.49
CA ASN A 286 2.68 -19.52 -46.41
C ASN A 286 3.67 -18.95 -45.36
N GLY A 287 3.34 -19.09 -44.08
CA GLY A 287 4.15 -18.52 -43.00
C GLY A 287 5.13 -19.47 -42.32
N LEU A 288 5.38 -20.67 -42.86
CA LEU A 288 6.26 -21.67 -42.20
C LEU A 288 7.71 -21.18 -42.18
N SER A 289 8.23 -20.68 -43.30
CA SER A 289 9.61 -20.14 -43.36
C SER A 289 9.78 -18.91 -42.47
N ILE A 290 8.77 -18.04 -42.45
CA ILE A 290 8.73 -16.82 -41.62
C ILE A 290 8.75 -17.21 -40.14
N ALA A 291 7.91 -18.15 -39.73
CA ALA A 291 7.85 -18.60 -38.35
C ALA A 291 9.19 -19.20 -37.88
N ASN A 292 9.80 -20.05 -38.71
CA ASN A 292 11.11 -20.62 -38.42
C ASN A 292 12.17 -19.54 -38.20
N THR A 293 12.23 -18.57 -39.12
CA THR A 293 13.17 -17.45 -39.05
C THR A 293 12.96 -16.60 -37.79
N LEU A 294 11.72 -16.29 -37.43
CA LEU A 294 11.43 -15.42 -36.29
C LEU A 294 11.73 -16.07 -34.94
N ILE A 295 11.40 -17.35 -34.78
CA ILE A 295 11.75 -18.09 -33.56
C ILE A 295 13.26 -18.24 -33.43
N ASP A 296 13.98 -18.55 -34.52
CA ASP A 296 15.45 -18.63 -34.52
C ASP A 296 16.12 -17.29 -34.16
N LEU A 297 15.49 -16.17 -34.53
CA LEU A 297 15.94 -14.81 -34.13
C LEU A 297 15.73 -14.49 -32.64
N GLY A 298 15.01 -15.34 -31.91
CA GLY A 298 14.72 -15.18 -30.48
C GLY A 298 13.35 -14.56 -30.17
N LEU A 299 12.45 -14.44 -31.15
CA LEU A 299 11.05 -14.09 -30.89
C LEU A 299 10.41 -15.19 -30.04
N SER A 300 9.66 -14.82 -29.01
CA SER A 300 9.09 -15.81 -28.10
C SER A 300 8.08 -16.71 -28.83
N GLN A 301 7.16 -16.11 -29.59
CA GLN A 301 6.03 -16.80 -30.21
C GLN A 301 5.62 -16.16 -31.53
N VAL A 302 5.18 -16.97 -32.48
CA VAL A 302 4.59 -16.49 -33.73
C VAL A 302 3.44 -17.37 -34.20
N ALA A 303 2.30 -16.76 -34.51
CA ALA A 303 1.18 -17.42 -35.16
C ALA A 303 1.20 -17.12 -36.67
N ILE A 304 0.94 -18.15 -37.48
CA ILE A 304 1.01 -18.08 -38.95
C ILE A 304 -0.10 -18.88 -39.62
N MET A 305 -0.29 -18.67 -40.92
CA MET A 305 -1.10 -19.53 -41.80
C MET A 305 -0.18 -20.45 -42.60
N ARG A 306 -0.38 -21.78 -42.50
CA ARG A 306 0.48 -22.76 -43.20
C ARG A 306 0.31 -22.74 -44.72
N GLU A 307 -0.89 -22.37 -45.15
CA GLU A 307 -1.32 -22.40 -46.54
C GLU A 307 -1.97 -21.06 -46.90
N PRO A 308 -2.14 -20.75 -48.19
CA PRO A 308 -2.81 -19.54 -48.61
C PRO A 308 -4.24 -19.48 -48.06
N ILE A 309 -4.61 -18.38 -47.40
CA ILE A 309 -5.93 -18.23 -46.77
C ILE A 309 -6.75 -17.16 -47.48
N HIS A 310 -8.05 -17.38 -47.63
CA HIS A 310 -8.93 -16.38 -48.23
C HIS A 310 -9.17 -15.22 -47.27
N ASN A 311 -9.17 -14.00 -47.80
CA ASN A 311 -9.25 -12.73 -47.06
C ASN A 311 -10.32 -12.71 -45.97
N LYS A 312 -11.56 -13.14 -46.30
CA LYS A 312 -12.66 -13.20 -45.32
C LYS A 312 -12.37 -14.14 -44.14
N VAL A 313 -11.84 -15.32 -44.42
CA VAL A 313 -11.47 -16.31 -43.39
C VAL A 313 -10.35 -15.77 -42.50
N ALA A 314 -9.34 -15.14 -43.10
CA ALA A 314 -8.25 -14.51 -42.38
C ALA A 314 -8.76 -13.38 -41.46
N SER A 315 -9.73 -12.59 -41.95
CA SER A 315 -10.40 -11.53 -41.19
C SER A 315 -11.14 -12.09 -39.97
N ASP A 316 -11.99 -13.09 -40.18
CA ASP A 316 -12.81 -13.70 -39.13
C ASP A 316 -11.96 -14.42 -38.09
N PHE A 317 -10.90 -15.12 -38.52
CA PHE A 317 -9.90 -15.70 -37.64
C PHE A 317 -9.25 -14.63 -36.76
N LEU A 318 -8.73 -13.55 -37.36
CA LEU A 318 -8.03 -12.48 -36.64
C LEU A 318 -8.95 -11.81 -35.61
N LEU A 319 -10.21 -11.55 -36.00
CA LEU A 319 -11.22 -10.98 -35.12
C LEU A 319 -11.43 -11.86 -33.89
N HIS A 320 -11.71 -13.14 -34.10
CA HIS A 320 -11.99 -14.08 -33.01
C HIS A 320 -10.76 -14.28 -32.13
N PHE A 321 -9.58 -14.44 -32.73
CA PHE A 321 -8.30 -14.56 -32.02
C PHE A 321 -8.07 -13.39 -31.07
N LEU A 322 -8.21 -12.16 -31.57
CA LEU A 322 -8.00 -10.95 -30.75
C LEU A 322 -9.08 -10.76 -29.68
N GLN A 323 -10.33 -11.16 -29.95
CA GLN A 323 -11.39 -11.13 -28.93
C GLN A 323 -11.07 -12.05 -27.75
N ILE A 324 -10.55 -13.25 -28.02
CA ILE A 324 -10.15 -14.19 -26.97
C ILE A 324 -8.92 -13.67 -26.22
N LEU A 325 -7.94 -13.12 -26.92
CA LEU A 325 -6.76 -12.51 -26.29
C LEU A 325 -7.16 -11.32 -25.40
N ALA A 326 -8.17 -10.53 -25.82
CA ALA A 326 -8.75 -9.43 -25.05
C ALA A 326 -9.46 -9.89 -23.76
N GLN A 327 -9.80 -11.18 -23.64
CA GLN A 327 -10.31 -11.78 -22.42
C GLN A 327 -9.18 -12.29 -21.49
N TYR A 328 -7.92 -11.88 -21.74
CA TYR A 328 -6.73 -12.25 -20.97
C TYR A 328 -6.35 -13.74 -21.04
N LYS A 329 -6.90 -14.48 -22.01
CA LYS A 329 -6.44 -15.83 -22.35
C LYS A 329 -5.09 -15.76 -23.06
N ASP A 330 -4.36 -16.87 -23.06
CA ASP A 330 -3.07 -16.93 -23.75
C ASP A 330 -3.23 -17.12 -25.28
N VAL A 331 -2.15 -16.90 -26.03
CA VAL A 331 -2.18 -17.00 -27.50
C VAL A 331 -2.49 -18.39 -28.03
N GLN A 332 -2.21 -19.46 -27.27
CA GLN A 332 -2.53 -20.83 -27.68
C GLN A 332 -4.03 -21.11 -27.48
N GLU A 333 -4.59 -20.64 -26.38
CA GLU A 333 -6.04 -20.65 -26.15
C GLU A 333 -6.77 -19.82 -27.20
N ALA A 334 -6.24 -18.65 -27.56
CA ALA A 334 -6.79 -17.80 -28.61
C ALA A 334 -6.77 -18.48 -29.99
N LEU A 335 -5.64 -19.10 -30.36
CA LEU A 335 -5.51 -19.87 -31.60
C LEU A 335 -6.53 -21.01 -31.64
N THR A 336 -6.55 -21.84 -30.59
CA THR A 336 -7.41 -23.02 -30.51
C THR A 336 -8.89 -22.63 -30.55
N SER A 337 -9.28 -21.58 -29.84
CA SER A 337 -10.67 -21.09 -29.84
C SER A 337 -11.09 -20.57 -31.22
N ALA A 338 -10.22 -19.82 -31.90
CA ALA A 338 -10.49 -19.32 -33.25
C ALA A 338 -10.60 -20.47 -34.27
N CYS A 339 -9.74 -21.49 -34.20
CA CYS A 339 -9.87 -22.66 -35.05
C CYS A 339 -11.14 -23.47 -34.75
N GLN A 340 -11.53 -23.61 -33.47
CA GLN A 340 -12.77 -24.26 -33.09
C GLN A 340 -14.00 -23.52 -33.61
N HIS A 341 -14.00 -22.20 -33.55
CA HIS A 341 -15.05 -21.36 -34.12
C HIS A 341 -15.18 -21.58 -35.63
N LEU A 342 -14.07 -21.58 -36.37
CA LEU A 342 -14.06 -21.91 -37.80
C LEU A 342 -14.58 -23.33 -38.09
N LYS A 343 -14.28 -24.30 -37.22
CA LYS A 343 -14.69 -25.71 -37.39
C LYS A 343 -16.16 -25.98 -37.04
N LEU A 344 -16.70 -25.31 -36.01
CA LEU A 344 -18.03 -25.63 -35.47
C LEU A 344 -19.11 -24.68 -35.97
N GLU A 345 -18.80 -23.40 -36.12
CA GLU A 345 -19.79 -22.36 -36.43
C GLU A 345 -19.74 -21.96 -37.90
N GLU A 346 -18.55 -21.90 -38.49
CA GLU A 346 -18.36 -21.40 -39.87
C GLU A 346 -17.97 -22.48 -40.89
N ASN A 347 -17.98 -23.77 -40.54
CA ASN A 347 -17.47 -24.82 -41.44
C ASN A 347 -18.32 -24.98 -42.72
N LEU A 348 -19.59 -24.59 -42.69
CA LEU A 348 -20.43 -24.55 -43.89
C LEU A 348 -19.99 -23.44 -44.86
N THR A 349 -19.58 -22.29 -44.32
CA THR A 349 -19.11 -21.14 -45.08
C THR A 349 -17.64 -21.31 -45.51
N TYR A 350 -16.83 -21.85 -44.62
CA TYR A 350 -15.36 -21.95 -44.70
C TYR A 350 -14.87 -23.38 -44.40
N PRO A 351 -15.22 -24.36 -45.24
CA PRO A 351 -14.76 -25.74 -45.07
C PRO A 351 -13.23 -25.83 -45.08
N SER A 352 -12.67 -26.74 -44.27
CA SER A 352 -11.23 -26.98 -44.10
C SER A 352 -10.38 -25.81 -43.57
N ALA A 353 -10.91 -24.59 -43.41
CA ALA A 353 -10.13 -23.41 -43.01
C ALA A 353 -9.50 -23.51 -41.62
N TYR A 354 -10.12 -24.25 -40.69
CA TYR A 354 -9.60 -24.48 -39.35
C TYR A 354 -8.28 -25.26 -39.32
N LEU A 355 -7.92 -25.93 -40.43
CA LEU A 355 -6.68 -26.69 -40.61
C LEU A 355 -5.51 -25.80 -41.08
N ILE A 356 -5.64 -24.48 -41.11
CA ILE A 356 -4.57 -23.61 -41.64
C ILE A 356 -3.73 -22.91 -40.54
N PRO A 357 -4.33 -22.34 -39.48
CA PRO A 357 -3.58 -21.59 -38.48
C PRO A 357 -2.64 -22.48 -37.64
N SER A 358 -1.44 -21.99 -37.34
CA SER A 358 -0.45 -22.66 -36.46
C SER A 358 0.20 -21.69 -35.49
N LEU A 359 0.63 -22.19 -34.32
CA LEU A 359 1.49 -21.47 -33.40
C LEU A 359 2.89 -22.10 -33.36
N PHE A 360 3.91 -21.26 -33.52
CA PHE A 360 5.28 -21.58 -33.20
C PHE A 360 5.68 -20.92 -31.87
N LEU A 361 6.35 -21.68 -31.02
CA LEU A 361 6.77 -21.29 -29.68
C LEU A 361 8.25 -21.62 -29.50
N HIS A 362 9.00 -20.64 -29.00
CA HIS A 362 10.36 -20.88 -28.53
C HIS A 362 10.34 -21.75 -27.26
N PRO A 363 11.14 -22.82 -27.14
CA PRO A 363 11.10 -23.77 -26.02
C PRO A 363 11.24 -23.15 -24.62
N GLU A 364 12.05 -22.10 -24.51
CA GLU A 364 12.28 -21.36 -23.26
C GLU A 364 11.23 -20.26 -22.97
N ALA A 365 10.28 -20.02 -23.87
CA ALA A 365 9.31 -18.94 -23.73
C ALA A 365 8.03 -19.40 -23.00
N ASN A 366 7.42 -18.48 -22.26
CA ASN A 366 6.09 -18.65 -21.71
C ASN A 366 5.03 -18.12 -22.68
N LEU A 367 3.84 -18.73 -22.68
CA LEU A 367 2.74 -18.30 -23.53
C LEU A 367 2.35 -16.84 -23.27
N PHE A 368 2.24 -16.04 -24.34
CA PHE A 368 1.93 -14.62 -24.26
C PHE A 368 0.46 -14.40 -23.86
N ARG A 369 0.21 -13.38 -23.04
CA ARG A 369 -1.13 -12.90 -22.64
C ARG A 369 -1.09 -11.40 -22.43
N PHE A 370 -2.22 -10.72 -22.59
CA PHE A 370 -2.31 -9.30 -22.23
C PHE A 370 -2.05 -9.08 -20.73
N LYS A 371 -1.33 -8.00 -20.41
CA LYS A 371 -1.03 -7.61 -19.03
C LYS A 371 -2.31 -7.07 -18.35
N LEU A 372 -2.68 -7.62 -17.20
CA LEU A 372 -3.77 -7.11 -16.37
C LEU A 372 -3.39 -5.76 -15.76
N GLY A 373 -4.22 -4.73 -15.96
CA GLY A 373 -4.01 -3.42 -15.35
C GLY A 373 -4.13 -3.48 -13.82
N ILE A 374 -3.40 -2.60 -13.11
CA ILE A 374 -3.37 -2.50 -11.63
C ILE A 374 -4.78 -2.45 -11.01
N ILE A 375 -5.73 -1.84 -11.71
CA ILE A 375 -7.12 -1.65 -11.28
C ILE A 375 -7.90 -2.98 -11.18
N GLU A 376 -7.58 -3.99 -11.99
CA GLU A 376 -8.29 -5.27 -11.96
C GLU A 376 -7.72 -6.27 -10.95
N ASN A 377 -6.43 -6.13 -10.58
CA ASN A 377 -5.88 -6.89 -9.46
C ASN A 377 -6.55 -6.49 -8.12
N LEU A 378 -6.99 -5.24 -7.99
CA LEU A 378 -7.80 -4.78 -6.85
C LEU A 378 -9.20 -5.40 -6.84
N ARG A 379 -9.78 -5.76 -8.00
CA ARG A 379 -11.09 -6.46 -8.06
C ARG A 379 -11.04 -7.88 -7.49
N LYS A 380 -9.91 -8.58 -7.57
CA LYS A 380 -9.71 -9.89 -6.90
C LYS A 380 -9.69 -9.79 -5.36
N ILE A 381 -9.48 -8.58 -4.83
CA ILE A 381 -9.44 -8.29 -3.38
C ILE A 381 -10.84 -7.83 -2.89
N SER A 382 -11.87 -7.78 -3.76
CA SER A 382 -13.20 -7.32 -3.38
C SER A 382 -13.75 -8.11 -2.18
N PRO A 383 -14.24 -7.41 -1.12
CA PRO A 383 -14.74 -8.08 0.07
C PRO A 383 -16.02 -8.86 -0.23
N SER A 384 -16.16 -10.04 0.38
CA SER A 384 -17.43 -10.78 0.35
C SER A 384 -18.51 -10.06 1.17
N ARG A 385 -19.81 -10.37 0.97
CA ARG A 385 -20.90 -9.68 1.72
C ARG A 385 -20.69 -9.70 3.24
N THR A 386 -20.25 -10.83 3.79
CA THR A 386 -19.94 -10.96 5.22
C THR A 386 -18.74 -10.11 5.64
N GLU A 387 -17.71 -10.05 4.80
CA GLU A 387 -16.55 -9.18 5.04
C GLU A 387 -16.94 -7.71 4.95
N THR A 388 -17.81 -7.32 4.01
CA THR A 388 -18.32 -5.94 3.91
C THR A 388 -19.06 -5.53 5.17
N VAL A 389 -19.95 -6.40 5.69
CA VAL A 389 -20.68 -6.13 6.95
C VAL A 389 -19.71 -6.03 8.12
N ALA A 390 -18.73 -6.94 8.23
CA ALA A 390 -17.75 -6.92 9.31
C ALA A 390 -16.85 -5.68 9.25
N ILE A 391 -16.35 -5.31 8.06
CA ILE A 391 -15.55 -4.10 7.86
C ILE A 391 -16.37 -2.86 8.22
N PHE A 392 -17.63 -2.79 7.78
CA PHE A 392 -18.50 -1.66 8.07
C PHE A 392 -18.81 -1.54 9.57
N ALA A 393 -19.07 -2.66 10.26
CA ALA A 393 -19.26 -2.67 11.70
C ALA A 393 -17.99 -2.22 12.45
N LEU A 394 -16.81 -2.73 12.06
CA LEU A 394 -15.53 -2.30 12.63
C LEU A 394 -15.24 -0.83 12.37
N PHE A 395 -15.57 -0.33 11.18
CA PHE A 395 -15.48 1.09 10.83
C PHE A 395 -16.35 1.93 11.77
N LEU A 396 -17.65 1.60 11.91
CA LEU A 396 -18.57 2.32 12.78
C LEU A 396 -18.13 2.32 14.25
N VAL A 397 -17.64 1.18 14.75
CA VAL A 397 -17.12 1.07 16.13
C VAL A 397 -15.86 1.92 16.28
N SER A 398 -14.96 1.90 15.29
CA SER A 398 -13.69 2.63 15.35
C SER A 398 -13.85 4.15 15.31
N THR A 399 -14.98 4.68 14.82
CA THR A 399 -15.23 6.13 14.76
C THR A 399 -15.93 6.68 16.01
N GLN A 400 -16.40 5.84 16.93
CA GLN A 400 -17.01 6.28 18.18
C GLN A 400 -15.94 6.74 19.18
N LEU A 401 -15.93 8.03 19.52
CA LEU A 401 -14.99 8.61 20.51
C LEU A 401 -15.02 7.89 21.87
N PRO A 402 -16.17 7.51 22.47
CA PRO A 402 -16.17 6.79 23.74
C PRO A 402 -15.44 5.44 23.66
N VAL A 403 -15.57 4.74 22.53
CA VAL A 403 -14.87 3.46 22.30
C VAL A 403 -13.37 3.70 22.16
N GLN A 404 -12.96 4.70 21.37
CA GLN A 404 -11.55 5.07 21.23
C GLN A 404 -10.92 5.43 22.58
N ASN A 405 -11.59 6.27 23.37
CA ASN A 405 -11.11 6.72 24.67
C ASN A 405 -10.98 5.55 25.65
N ASN A 406 -11.96 4.65 25.70
CA ASN A 406 -11.89 3.47 26.55
C ASN A 406 -10.78 2.51 26.11
N LEU A 407 -10.65 2.20 24.81
CA LEU A 407 -9.58 1.35 24.29
C LEU A 407 -8.20 1.95 24.58
N LEU A 408 -8.05 3.25 24.42
CA LEU A 408 -6.83 3.99 24.75
C LEU A 408 -6.51 3.94 26.25
N ALA A 409 -7.51 4.14 27.11
CA ALA A 409 -7.39 4.06 28.56
C ALA A 409 -6.91 2.66 29.01
N GLN A 410 -7.51 1.59 28.46
CA GLN A 410 -7.06 0.22 28.72
C GLN A 410 -5.66 -0.06 28.16
N ARG A 411 -5.34 0.53 27.00
CA ARG A 411 -4.00 0.44 26.40
C ARG A 411 -2.93 1.10 27.27
N LEU A 412 -3.24 2.21 27.92
CA LEU A 412 -2.36 2.89 28.89
C LEU A 412 -2.23 2.09 30.19
N LYS A 413 -3.32 1.50 30.71
CA LYS A 413 -3.26 0.59 31.87
C LYS A 413 -2.34 -0.59 31.60
N THR A 414 -2.47 -1.21 30.44
CA THR A 414 -1.59 -2.32 30.03
C THR A 414 -0.14 -1.87 29.90
N GLN A 415 0.09 -0.65 29.43
CA GLN A 415 1.43 -0.07 29.38
C GLN A 415 2.03 0.17 30.77
N ALA A 416 1.23 0.62 31.74
CA ALA A 416 1.65 0.79 33.12
C ALA A 416 2.07 -0.56 33.74
N ILE A 417 1.25 -1.61 33.55
CA ILE A 417 1.57 -2.98 33.97
C ILE A 417 2.88 -3.44 33.30
N TYR A 418 3.03 -3.24 32.00
CA TYR A 418 4.25 -3.63 31.28
C TYR A 418 5.50 -2.92 31.82
N ARG A 419 5.43 -1.61 32.08
CA ARG A 419 6.54 -0.85 32.70
C ARG A 419 6.91 -1.43 34.07
N GLN A 420 5.91 -1.75 34.88
CA GLN A 420 6.11 -2.35 36.20
C GLN A 420 6.78 -3.72 36.11
N LEU A 421 6.25 -4.62 35.27
CA LEU A 421 6.78 -5.98 35.10
C LEU A 421 8.19 -6.01 34.51
N THR A 422 8.52 -5.07 33.61
CA THR A 422 9.84 -5.00 32.97
C THR A 422 10.85 -4.16 33.73
N GLY A 423 10.45 -3.51 34.83
CA GLY A 423 11.30 -2.56 35.55
C GLY A 423 11.65 -1.30 34.74
N GLN A 424 10.96 -1.03 33.63
CA GLN A 424 11.16 0.15 32.77
C GLN A 424 10.40 1.38 33.31
N VAL A 425 10.47 1.53 34.63
CA VAL A 425 10.10 2.72 35.39
C VAL A 425 11.43 3.39 35.75
N GLU A 426 11.66 4.61 35.27
CA GLU A 426 12.95 5.29 35.44
C GLU A 426 13.35 5.35 36.93
N LEU A 427 14.51 4.76 37.27
CA LEU A 427 14.98 4.66 38.66
C LEU A 427 15.22 6.04 39.29
N ARG A 428 14.41 6.39 40.30
CA ARG A 428 14.66 7.40 41.34
C ARG A 428 15.11 8.77 40.81
N GLN A 429 14.26 9.42 40.02
CA GLN A 429 14.30 10.87 39.90
C GLN A 429 13.42 11.51 40.97
N THR A 430 13.91 12.56 41.63
CA THR A 430 13.03 13.36 42.51
C THR A 430 12.03 14.11 41.62
N PRO A 431 10.71 13.99 41.86
CA PRO A 431 9.69 14.51 40.94
C PRO A 431 9.89 16.02 40.71
N PRO A 432 9.88 16.52 39.47
CA PRO A 432 10.18 17.93 39.17
C PRO A 432 9.13 18.89 39.73
N VAL A 433 7.91 18.41 39.98
CA VAL A 433 6.77 19.21 40.45
C VAL A 433 6.46 18.94 41.93
N LEU A 434 6.29 20.00 42.71
CA LEU A 434 5.62 19.98 44.01
C LEU A 434 4.21 20.51 43.82
N LEU A 435 3.20 19.68 44.07
CA LEU A 435 1.81 20.08 44.02
C LEU A 435 1.35 20.44 45.44
N VAL A 436 1.05 21.72 45.66
CA VAL A 436 0.48 22.23 46.91
C VAL A 436 -1.03 22.24 46.74
N GLN A 437 -1.70 21.22 47.26
CA GLN A 437 -3.13 21.01 47.09
C GLN A 437 -3.92 21.74 48.18
N ILE A 438 -4.91 22.53 47.77
CA ILE A 438 -5.92 23.08 48.68
C ILE A 438 -7.04 22.04 48.79
N ASP A 439 -6.92 21.16 49.77
CA ASP A 439 -7.94 20.18 50.13
C ASP A 439 -9.04 20.81 51.02
N GLU A 440 -10.08 20.04 51.32
CA GLU A 440 -11.20 20.44 52.19
C GLU A 440 -10.74 21.02 53.53
N LYS A 441 -9.70 20.44 54.14
CA LYS A 441 -9.14 20.93 55.41
C LYS A 441 -8.39 22.26 55.23
N SER A 442 -7.64 22.43 54.13
CA SER A 442 -6.99 23.70 53.77
C SER A 442 -8.02 24.80 53.53
N LEU A 443 -9.14 24.47 52.88
CA LEU A 443 -10.21 25.42 52.60
C LEU A 443 -10.89 25.89 53.89
N ARG A 444 -11.16 24.96 54.82
CA ARG A 444 -11.65 25.29 56.16
C ARG A 444 -10.66 26.15 56.92
N ASP A 445 -9.36 25.81 56.89
CA ASP A 445 -8.33 26.62 57.54
C ASP A 445 -8.21 28.03 56.96
N ALA A 446 -8.34 28.15 55.63
CA ALA A 446 -8.30 29.43 54.93
C ALA A 446 -9.51 30.32 55.21
N THR A 447 -10.67 29.75 55.55
CA THR A 447 -11.92 30.48 55.78
C THR A 447 -12.24 30.74 57.25
N LYS A 448 -11.46 30.19 58.20
CA LYS A 448 -11.65 30.38 59.66
C LYS A 448 -11.81 31.84 60.08
N ASP A 449 -11.02 32.73 59.50
CA ASP A 449 -10.96 34.16 59.86
C ASP A 449 -11.52 35.08 58.75
N SER A 450 -12.10 34.51 57.68
CA SER A 450 -12.50 35.25 56.49
C SER A 450 -14.02 35.38 56.38
N LYS A 451 -14.50 36.53 55.88
CA LYS A 451 -15.93 36.75 55.58
C LYS A 451 -16.33 36.18 54.21
N LEU A 452 -15.46 35.41 53.54
CA LEU A 452 -15.73 34.86 52.22
C LEU A 452 -16.65 33.65 52.33
N SER A 453 -17.85 33.77 51.77
CA SER A 453 -18.87 32.71 51.77
C SER A 453 -18.74 31.73 50.60
N ASN A 454 -17.82 31.97 49.65
CA ASN A 454 -17.72 31.19 48.41
C ASN A 454 -16.40 30.42 48.34
N ALA A 455 -16.46 29.09 48.43
CA ALA A 455 -15.34 28.16 48.32
C ALA A 455 -14.57 28.25 46.98
N ARG A 456 -15.18 28.80 45.93
CA ARG A 456 -14.52 29.07 44.64
C ARG A 456 -13.60 30.28 44.68
N GLN A 457 -13.78 31.17 45.66
CA GLN A 457 -12.95 32.36 45.86
C GLN A 457 -12.02 32.10 47.04
N MET A 458 -10.79 31.72 46.72
CA MET A 458 -9.78 31.48 47.75
C MET A 458 -9.32 32.80 48.39
N ASP A 459 -9.19 32.81 49.73
CA ASP A 459 -8.71 33.98 50.48
C ASP A 459 -7.28 34.35 50.07
N ARG A 460 -7.09 35.58 49.58
CA ARG A 460 -5.77 36.07 49.16
C ARG A 460 -4.75 36.13 50.30
N LYS A 461 -5.18 36.34 51.55
CA LYS A 461 -4.31 36.29 52.73
C LYS A 461 -3.74 34.90 52.95
N TYR A 462 -4.53 33.86 52.66
CA TYR A 462 -4.05 32.48 52.73
C TYR A 462 -3.04 32.18 51.63
N PHE A 463 -3.28 32.64 50.39
CA PHE A 463 -2.26 32.54 49.32
C PHE A 463 -0.96 33.27 49.67
N ALA A 464 -1.05 34.49 50.22
CA ALA A 464 0.11 35.25 50.66
C ALA A 464 1.00 34.42 51.64
N ARG A 465 0.37 33.80 52.65
CA ARG A 465 1.05 32.91 53.61
C ARG A 465 1.72 31.71 52.93
N ILE A 466 1.04 31.05 52.00
CA ILE A 466 1.60 29.93 51.23
C ILE A 466 2.84 30.39 50.45
N ILE A 467 2.71 31.49 49.70
CA ILE A 467 3.78 32.03 48.85
C ILE A 467 4.99 32.43 49.70
N ASP A 468 4.78 33.11 50.82
CA ASP A 468 5.86 33.49 51.73
C ASP A 468 6.59 32.26 52.30
N LYS A 469 5.85 31.20 52.65
CA LYS A 469 6.44 29.94 53.12
C LYS A 469 7.24 29.23 52.02
N LEU A 470 6.71 29.18 50.79
CA LEU A 470 7.39 28.57 49.63
C LEU A 470 8.66 29.36 49.27
N ARG A 471 8.61 30.69 49.27
CA ARG A 471 9.77 31.56 49.06
C ARG A 471 10.84 31.30 50.12
N ALA A 472 10.45 31.22 51.40
CA ALA A 472 11.37 30.92 52.50
C ALA A 472 12.03 29.53 52.37
N LYS A 473 11.40 28.59 51.66
CA LYS A 473 11.94 27.26 51.33
C LYS A 473 12.73 27.22 50.01
N GLY A 474 12.90 28.36 49.34
CA GLY A 474 13.73 28.53 48.14
C GLY A 474 13.03 28.19 46.81
N ALA A 475 11.69 28.20 46.77
CA ALA A 475 10.96 27.99 45.51
C ALA A 475 11.25 29.13 44.53
N LYS A 476 11.54 28.79 43.27
CA LYS A 476 11.87 29.78 42.24
C LYS A 476 10.84 29.89 41.11
N VAL A 477 10.05 28.84 40.87
CA VAL A 477 8.94 28.85 39.91
C VAL A 477 7.68 28.44 40.65
N ILE A 478 6.68 29.32 40.67
CA ILE A 478 5.41 29.09 41.37
C ILE A 478 4.26 29.37 40.39
N GLY A 479 3.48 28.34 40.11
CA GLY A 479 2.21 28.41 39.42
C GLY A 479 1.04 28.54 40.40
N ILE A 480 0.10 29.43 40.11
CA ILE A 480 -1.15 29.55 40.85
C ILE A 480 -2.30 29.19 39.91
N ASP A 481 -2.87 28.02 40.17
CA ASP A 481 -3.95 27.38 39.42
C ASP A 481 -5.33 27.85 39.92
N TYR A 482 -5.48 29.17 40.10
CA TYR A 482 -6.68 29.83 40.57
C TYR A 482 -6.86 31.16 39.86
N LEU A 483 -8.09 31.47 39.47
CA LEU A 483 -8.40 32.78 38.90
C LEU A 483 -8.32 33.89 39.96
N LEU A 484 -7.59 34.95 39.61
CA LEU A 484 -7.36 36.12 40.44
C LEU A 484 -8.07 37.37 39.88
N ASP A 485 -9.24 37.17 39.28
CA ASP A 485 -10.03 38.16 38.52
C ASP A 485 -11.05 38.93 39.37
N ARG A 486 -11.36 38.44 40.58
CA ARG A 486 -12.37 39.03 41.48
C ARG A 486 -11.73 39.76 42.66
N TYR A 487 -12.25 40.95 42.94
CA TYR A 487 -11.76 41.87 43.97
C TYR A 487 -12.08 41.38 45.38
N GLN A 488 -11.12 41.44 46.29
CA GLN A 488 -11.21 41.07 47.72
C GLN A 488 -10.68 42.15 48.67
N GLY A 489 -10.58 43.42 48.22
CA GLY A 489 -10.21 44.52 49.11
C GLY A 489 -8.75 44.49 49.56
N GLU A 490 -8.50 44.73 50.85
CA GLU A 490 -7.14 44.74 51.42
C GLU A 490 -6.40 43.40 51.28
N ASN A 491 -7.13 42.29 51.16
CA ASN A 491 -6.54 40.97 50.97
C ASN A 491 -5.77 40.87 49.63
N ASP A 492 -6.23 41.56 48.57
CA ASP A 492 -5.52 41.61 47.28
C ASP A 492 -4.15 42.30 47.44
N LEU A 493 -4.08 43.37 48.25
CA LEU A 493 -2.84 44.09 48.55
C LEU A 493 -1.85 43.22 49.34
N LEU A 494 -2.33 42.34 50.23
CA LEU A 494 -1.46 41.40 50.95
C LEU A 494 -0.82 40.39 50.00
N LEU A 495 -1.59 39.82 49.08
CA LEU A 495 -1.07 38.91 48.07
C LEU A 495 -0.09 39.62 47.13
N ALA A 496 -0.42 40.84 46.69
CA ALA A 496 0.46 41.66 45.87
C ALA A 496 1.83 41.86 46.54
N LYS A 497 1.85 42.21 47.84
CA LYS A 497 3.09 42.37 48.61
C LYS A 497 3.92 41.10 48.65
N SER A 498 3.32 39.93 48.88
CA SER A 498 4.05 38.65 48.91
C SER A 498 4.61 38.27 47.54
N LEU A 499 3.86 38.52 46.44
CA LEU A 499 4.34 38.32 45.06
C LEU A 499 5.51 39.27 44.73
N GLN A 500 5.35 40.56 45.01
CA GLN A 500 6.39 41.58 44.78
C GLN A 500 7.67 41.28 45.56
N ALA A 501 7.55 40.84 46.82
CA ALA A 501 8.67 40.42 47.63
C ALA A 501 9.39 39.17 47.06
N GLY A 502 8.68 38.28 46.38
CA GLY A 502 9.27 37.16 45.63
C GLY A 502 10.10 37.62 44.43
N VAL A 503 9.57 38.56 43.63
CA VAL A 503 10.24 39.11 42.45
C VAL A 503 11.44 39.97 42.81
N ASN A 504 11.35 40.76 43.88
CA ASN A 504 12.42 41.66 44.33
C ASN A 504 13.52 40.97 45.16
N SER A 505 13.48 39.63 45.28
CA SER A 505 14.48 38.88 46.04
C SER A 505 15.78 38.69 45.26
N SER A 506 16.87 38.29 45.94
CA SER A 506 18.17 38.03 45.30
C SER A 506 18.14 36.89 44.29
N GLN A 507 17.13 36.02 44.35
CA GLN A 507 16.82 35.01 43.33
C GLN A 507 15.34 35.16 42.94
N PRO A 508 15.01 36.03 41.98
CA PRO A 508 13.64 36.37 41.63
C PRO A 508 12.77 35.14 41.35
N VAL A 509 11.61 35.10 41.99
CA VAL A 509 10.60 34.05 41.75
C VAL A 509 9.83 34.38 40.47
N TRP A 510 9.68 33.38 39.60
CA TRP A 510 8.84 33.48 38.41
C TRP A 510 7.45 32.96 38.74
N PHE A 511 6.48 33.86 38.70
CA PHE A 511 5.07 33.53 38.93
C PHE A 511 4.35 33.30 37.60
N VAL A 512 3.68 32.16 37.50
CA VAL A 512 2.74 31.84 36.41
C VAL A 512 1.34 31.86 37.00
N LEU A 513 0.50 32.76 36.52
CA LEU A 513 -0.84 32.98 37.04
C LEU A 513 -1.88 32.51 36.03
N ALA A 514 -2.94 31.89 36.51
CA ALA A 514 -4.03 31.41 35.67
C ALA A 514 -4.77 32.56 34.97
N THR A 515 -5.04 32.39 33.69
CA THR A 515 -6.01 33.17 32.91
C THR A 515 -6.85 32.21 32.10
N THR A 516 -8.05 32.63 31.71
CA THR A 516 -8.89 31.85 30.81
C THR A 516 -9.79 32.73 29.96
N SER A 517 -10.40 32.15 28.93
CA SER A 517 -11.32 32.84 28.02
C SER A 517 -12.75 32.41 28.31
N VAL A 518 -13.64 33.36 28.60
CA VAL A 518 -15.07 33.09 28.80
C VAL A 518 -15.74 32.91 27.42
N ARG A 519 -16.89 32.22 27.39
CA ARG A 519 -17.69 31.98 26.18
C ARG A 519 -17.99 33.21 25.32
N ASN A 520 -17.98 34.41 25.89
CA ASN A 520 -18.20 35.67 25.18
C ASN A 520 -16.94 36.23 24.50
N GLY A 521 -15.81 35.53 24.57
CA GLY A 521 -14.50 35.97 24.05
C GLY A 521 -13.74 36.91 24.98
N GLU A 522 -14.34 37.35 26.08
CA GLU A 522 -13.66 38.12 27.12
C GLU A 522 -12.72 37.23 27.93
N ARG A 523 -11.51 37.71 28.22
CA ARG A 523 -10.51 36.98 29.02
C ARG A 523 -10.54 37.41 30.47
N LEU A 524 -10.66 36.43 31.37
CA LEU A 524 -10.48 36.61 32.80
C LEU A 524 -8.99 36.76 33.09
N LYS A 525 -8.58 37.97 33.42
CA LYS A 525 -7.18 38.32 33.72
C LYS A 525 -7.00 38.52 35.21
N VAL A 526 -5.76 38.41 35.65
CA VAL A 526 -5.36 38.78 37.01
C VAL A 526 -5.63 40.27 37.23
N LEU A 527 -6.20 40.61 38.38
CA LEU A 527 -6.43 41.98 38.79
C LEU A 527 -5.12 42.80 38.83
N PRO A 528 -5.09 44.01 38.25
CA PRO A 528 -3.89 44.87 38.24
C PRO A 528 -3.33 45.20 39.63
N GLU A 529 -4.19 45.22 40.65
CA GLU A 529 -3.84 45.45 42.05
C GLU A 529 -2.99 44.32 42.64
N ILE A 530 -3.13 43.10 42.09
CA ILE A 530 -2.42 41.90 42.55
C ILE A 530 -1.10 41.75 41.80
N ALA A 531 -1.15 41.77 40.46
CA ALA A 531 0.03 41.53 39.62
C ALA A 531 -0.08 42.16 38.23
N SER A 532 1.08 42.48 37.64
CA SER A 532 1.18 43.02 36.27
C SER A 532 1.84 42.01 35.32
N PRO A 533 1.40 41.93 34.04
CA PRO A 533 2.05 41.11 33.02
C PRO A 533 3.49 41.56 32.71
N ASN A 534 3.92 42.73 33.18
CA ASN A 534 5.29 43.22 32.99
C ASN A 534 6.32 42.47 33.84
N TRP A 535 5.88 41.75 34.87
CA TRP A 535 6.76 40.98 35.77
C TRP A 535 6.20 39.62 36.20
N THR A 536 5.00 39.25 35.74
CA THR A 536 4.41 37.91 35.87
C THR A 536 4.09 37.32 34.51
N LEU A 537 3.95 35.99 34.46
CA LEU A 537 3.45 35.28 33.30
C LEU A 537 1.98 34.91 33.53
N GLN A 538 1.16 34.99 32.48
CA GLN A 538 -0.25 34.60 32.54
C GLN A 538 -0.50 33.48 31.53
N GLY A 539 -1.03 32.34 31.99
CA GLY A 539 -1.21 31.15 31.17
C GLY A 539 -2.63 30.62 31.15
N GLU A 540 -3.06 30.12 29.99
CA GLU A 540 -4.37 29.47 29.81
C GLU A 540 -4.45 28.21 30.68
N ILE A 541 -5.42 28.18 31.59
CA ILE A 541 -5.60 27.16 32.62
C ILE A 541 -6.49 26.01 32.19
N GLU A 542 -7.42 26.22 31.25
CA GLU A 542 -8.35 25.14 30.84
C GLU A 542 -7.56 23.90 30.44
N VAL A 543 -8.06 22.71 30.76
CA VAL A 543 -7.42 21.45 30.40
C VAL A 543 -8.34 20.63 29.51
N LEU A 544 -7.76 19.99 28.49
CA LEU A 544 -8.40 18.92 27.76
C LEU A 544 -8.06 17.59 28.45
N PRO A 545 -9.01 16.91 29.13
CA PRO A 545 -8.69 15.72 29.93
C PRO A 545 -8.10 14.61 29.06
N GLY A 546 -6.97 14.04 29.50
CA GLY A 546 -6.27 12.97 28.77
C GLY A 546 -5.45 13.40 27.56
N TYR A 547 -5.53 14.67 27.14
CA TYR A 547 -4.85 15.16 25.93
C TYR A 547 -3.88 16.31 26.22
N MET A 548 -2.81 16.40 25.42
CA MET A 548 -1.88 17.53 25.44
C MET A 548 -2.49 18.71 24.71
N GLN A 549 -2.39 19.90 25.27
CA GLN A 549 -2.91 21.08 24.57
C GLN A 549 -1.95 21.50 23.45
N LEU A 550 -2.51 21.70 22.27
CA LEU A 550 -1.78 22.01 21.06
C LEU A 550 -1.89 23.49 20.73
N VAL A 551 -0.77 24.09 20.35
CA VAL A 551 -0.71 25.50 19.90
C VAL A 551 -1.02 25.53 18.41
N SER A 552 -2.06 26.28 18.01
CA SER A 552 -2.41 26.40 16.59
C SER A 552 -1.44 27.34 15.83
N PRO A 553 -1.04 27.01 14.59
CA PRO A 553 -0.31 27.94 13.72
C PRO A 553 -1.10 29.20 13.38
N SER A 554 -2.43 29.10 13.23
CA SER A 554 -3.33 30.22 12.94
C SER A 554 -3.51 31.17 14.13
N ASP A 555 -3.34 30.67 15.36
CA ASP A 555 -3.34 31.49 16.58
C ASP A 555 -2.08 32.35 16.73
N LYS A 556 -1.02 32.13 15.93
CA LYS A 556 0.22 32.94 15.99
C LYS A 556 0.03 34.40 15.58
N SER A 557 -1.09 34.72 14.93
CA SER A 557 -1.46 36.08 14.53
C SER A 557 -2.14 36.88 15.66
N GLN A 558 -2.63 36.21 16.71
CA GLN A 558 -3.29 36.86 17.84
C GLN A 558 -2.46 36.61 19.10
N SER A 559 -2.33 37.62 19.95
CA SER A 559 -1.58 37.59 21.21
C SER A 559 -2.25 36.68 22.25
N GLN A 560 -2.44 35.40 21.94
CA GLN A 560 -3.01 34.43 22.88
C GLN A 560 -1.93 33.98 23.88
N PRO A 561 -2.25 33.95 25.19
CA PRO A 561 -1.35 33.43 26.21
C PRO A 561 -1.06 31.96 25.97
N LEU A 562 0.17 31.55 26.23
CA LEU A 562 0.56 30.14 26.24
C LEU A 562 -0.18 29.36 27.33
N PHE A 563 -0.30 28.05 27.19
CA PHE A 563 -0.88 27.19 28.23
C PHE A 563 -0.07 27.26 29.54
N PHE A 564 -0.78 27.21 30.66
CA PHE A 564 -0.22 27.31 32.02
C PHE A 564 0.94 26.32 32.25
N SER A 565 0.77 25.04 31.90
CA SER A 565 1.81 24.02 32.01
C SER A 565 3.03 24.30 31.13
N ASN A 566 2.83 24.92 29.97
CA ASN A 566 3.93 25.26 29.06
C ASN A 566 4.79 26.36 29.68
N LEU A 567 4.16 27.42 30.19
CA LEU A 567 4.86 28.52 30.86
C LEU A 567 5.63 28.04 32.09
N LEU A 568 5.08 27.12 32.88
CA LEU A 568 5.78 26.53 34.02
C LEU A 568 7.04 25.77 33.61
N ALA A 569 6.94 24.92 32.58
CA ALA A 569 8.08 24.17 32.07
C ALA A 569 9.18 25.08 31.50
N ILE A 570 8.80 26.11 30.73
CA ILE A 570 9.74 27.11 30.19
C ILE A 570 10.41 27.90 31.31
N SER A 571 9.63 28.38 32.28
CA SER A 571 10.13 29.17 33.40
C SER A 571 11.18 28.39 34.19
N HIS A 572 10.91 27.10 34.42
CA HIS A 572 11.86 26.20 35.06
C HIS A 572 13.12 26.06 34.20
N GLN A 573 13.00 25.64 32.94
CA GLN A 573 14.16 25.46 32.06
C GLN A 573 15.04 26.70 31.98
N LEU A 574 14.46 27.88 31.74
CA LEU A 574 15.20 29.14 31.62
C LEU A 574 15.92 29.52 32.91
N GLN A 575 15.35 29.27 34.09
CA GLN A 575 16.03 29.56 35.35
C GLN A 575 17.28 28.70 35.61
N TYR A 576 17.42 27.54 34.95
CA TYR A 576 18.60 26.67 35.08
C TYR A 576 19.54 26.74 33.88
N THR A 577 19.20 27.49 32.83
CA THR A 577 20.12 27.82 31.72
C THR A 577 21.15 28.84 32.22
N ALA A 578 22.15 28.39 32.98
CA ALA A 578 23.33 29.18 33.31
C ALA A 578 24.39 29.06 32.19
N PRO A 579 25.28 30.06 31.99
CA PRO A 579 26.37 29.96 31.04
C PRO A 579 27.32 28.86 31.50
N GLN A 580 27.43 27.76 30.76
CA GLN A 580 28.50 26.80 30.98
C GLN A 580 29.80 27.44 30.48
N THR A 581 30.64 27.92 31.39
CA THR A 581 32.06 28.07 31.09
C THR A 581 32.61 26.71 30.72
N ALA A 582 33.10 26.58 29.49
CA ALA A 582 33.66 25.38 28.92
C ALA A 582 34.68 24.74 29.87
N THR A 583 34.34 23.58 30.44
CA THR A 583 35.27 22.49 30.84
C THR A 583 34.48 21.41 31.57
N THR A 584 33.88 20.47 30.85
CA THR A 584 33.94 19.03 31.16
C THR A 584 33.24 18.21 30.09
N SER A 585 33.99 17.24 29.57
CA SER A 585 33.59 16.28 28.56
C SER A 585 32.61 15.23 29.12
N ASN A 586 31.68 14.81 28.26
CA ASN A 586 30.97 13.55 28.28
C ASN A 586 30.11 13.20 29.52
N LYS A 587 28.91 13.78 29.57
CA LYS A 587 27.69 13.02 29.92
C LYS A 587 26.55 13.45 28.99
N LYS A 588 26.00 12.51 28.22
CA LYS A 588 24.68 12.65 27.57
C LYS A 588 23.64 12.87 28.67
N GLN A 589 23.37 14.11 29.04
CA GLN A 589 22.18 14.46 29.79
C GLN A 589 21.00 14.38 28.82
N GLN A 590 20.17 13.35 28.99
CA GLN A 590 18.87 13.26 28.37
C GLN A 590 17.94 14.25 29.07
N GLY A 591 17.31 15.11 28.26
CA GLY A 591 16.53 16.24 28.73
C GLY A 591 17.41 17.47 28.92
N LEU A 592 16.88 18.63 28.53
CA LEU A 592 17.49 19.96 28.64
C LEU A 592 18.34 20.32 27.42
N ILE A 593 17.66 20.89 26.42
CA ILE A 593 18.25 21.64 25.31
C ILE A 593 19.08 20.76 24.35
N ALA A 594 18.44 20.24 23.30
CA ALA A 594 19.18 19.93 22.08
C ALA A 594 19.59 21.26 21.45
N VAL A 595 20.73 21.81 21.87
CA VAL A 595 21.46 22.79 21.08
C VAL A 595 21.78 22.03 19.80
N ALA A 596 21.11 22.39 18.71
CA ALA A 596 21.47 21.86 17.40
C ALA A 596 22.96 22.09 17.23
N ASP A 597 23.72 21.01 16.97
CA ASP A 597 25.16 21.03 16.71
C ASP A 597 25.53 22.21 15.79
N LYS A 598 25.88 23.33 16.41
CA LYS A 598 26.62 24.45 15.83
C LYS A 598 27.42 25.04 16.97
N THR A 599 28.72 25.01 16.78
CA THR A 599 29.72 25.83 17.47
C THR A 599 29.22 27.28 17.56
N VAL A 600 28.64 27.66 18.69
CA VAL A 600 28.38 29.08 19.00
C VAL A 600 29.53 29.53 19.88
N GLU A 601 30.51 30.19 19.25
CA GLU A 601 31.63 30.86 19.93
C GLU A 601 31.19 32.13 20.69
N ASP A 602 29.94 32.57 20.56
CA ASP A 602 29.37 33.67 21.33
C ASP A 602 28.57 33.14 22.54
N GLY A 603 29.02 33.48 23.76
CA GLY A 603 28.39 33.05 25.01
C GLY A 603 26.90 33.41 25.08
N LEU A 604 26.05 32.46 25.49
CA LEU A 604 24.63 32.71 25.73
C LEU A 604 24.43 33.90 26.67
N THR A 605 23.62 34.87 26.23
CA THR A 605 23.15 35.95 27.11
C THR A 605 22.31 35.39 28.26
N GLN A 606 22.34 36.01 29.44
CA GLN A 606 21.53 35.56 30.57
C GLN A 606 20.03 35.73 30.27
N PRO A 607 19.18 34.76 30.65
CA PRO A 607 17.74 34.86 30.44
C PRO A 607 17.13 36.04 31.22
N PRO A 608 16.13 36.74 30.65
CA PRO A 608 15.51 37.91 31.28
C PRO A 608 14.90 37.51 32.62
N GLN A 609 15.14 38.31 33.66
CA GLN A 609 14.55 38.12 34.98
C GLN A 609 13.36 39.08 35.18
N PRO A 610 12.30 38.68 35.89
CA PRO A 610 11.17 39.55 36.17
C PRO A 610 11.61 40.74 37.03
N LYS A 611 11.16 41.95 36.68
CA LYS A 611 11.50 43.19 37.40
C LYS A 611 10.26 44.04 37.59
N LEU A 612 10.01 44.48 38.84
CA LEU A 612 8.81 45.24 39.19
C LEU A 612 8.67 46.57 38.44
N ASN A 613 9.79 47.21 38.09
CA ASN A 613 9.83 48.47 37.35
C ASN A 613 9.84 48.28 35.81
N SER A 614 9.64 47.06 35.32
CA SER A 614 9.57 46.79 33.88
C SER A 614 8.35 47.48 33.25
N LYS A 615 8.56 48.09 32.08
CA LYS A 615 7.49 48.66 31.26
C LYS A 615 7.06 47.75 30.12
N THR A 616 7.76 46.63 29.92
CA THR A 616 7.50 45.67 28.84
C THR A 616 6.97 44.37 29.42
N ASP A 617 6.00 43.77 28.73
CA ASP A 617 5.43 42.46 29.06
C ASP A 617 6.53 41.39 29.18
N PHE A 618 6.53 40.65 30.28
CA PHE A 618 7.58 39.69 30.58
C PHE A 618 7.59 38.50 29.62
N SER A 619 6.41 38.07 29.14
CA SER A 619 6.30 37.01 28.13
C SER A 619 6.96 37.44 26.81
N LYS A 620 6.79 38.72 26.41
CA LYS A 620 7.45 39.29 25.23
C LYS A 620 8.97 39.40 25.40
N GLN A 621 9.46 39.69 26.61
CA GLN A 621 10.90 39.69 26.90
C GLN A 621 11.50 38.30 26.71
N ILE A 622 10.81 37.26 27.22
CA ILE A 622 11.22 35.86 27.03
C ILE A 622 11.18 35.47 25.56
N GLU A 623 10.11 35.82 24.84
CA GLU A 623 10.00 35.53 23.40
C GLU A 623 11.13 36.16 22.61
N LYS A 624 11.43 37.45 22.86
CA LYS A 624 12.55 38.16 22.24
C LYS A 624 13.89 37.48 22.54
N PHE A 625 14.14 37.12 23.81
CA PHE A 625 15.35 36.41 24.22
C PHE A 625 15.53 35.08 23.46
N LEU A 626 14.44 34.30 23.34
CA LEU A 626 14.45 33.02 22.63
C LEU A 626 14.70 33.18 21.13
N GLN A 627 14.17 34.25 20.52
CA GLN A 627 14.40 34.60 19.12
C GLN A 627 15.85 35.02 18.87
N GLU A 628 16.40 35.89 19.71
CA GLU A 628 17.77 36.44 19.58
C GLU A 628 18.86 35.38 19.75
N ASN A 629 18.71 34.46 20.72
CA ASN A 629 19.72 33.43 20.99
C ASN A 629 19.58 32.17 20.09
N ASN A 630 18.75 32.22 19.04
CA ASN A 630 18.47 31.07 18.16
C ASN A 630 18.02 29.79 18.91
N LEU A 631 17.47 29.93 20.12
CA LEU A 631 16.98 28.84 20.97
C LEU A 631 15.58 28.38 20.51
N LYS A 632 15.44 28.18 19.20
CA LYS A 632 14.19 27.86 18.51
C LYS A 632 13.58 26.54 18.99
N ASN A 633 14.37 25.66 19.64
CA ASN A 633 13.93 24.39 20.20
C ASN A 633 13.57 24.44 21.70
N ILE A 634 13.98 25.50 22.43
CA ILE A 634 13.66 25.71 23.86
C ILE A 634 12.40 26.56 24.02
N ALA A 635 12.12 27.39 23.03
CA ALA A 635 10.85 28.06 22.92
C ALA A 635 9.77 26.99 22.66
N SER A 636 8.83 26.87 23.57
CA SER A 636 7.57 26.10 23.53
C SER A 636 6.65 26.38 22.32
N PHE A 637 7.21 26.84 21.21
CA PHE A 637 6.55 27.21 19.96
C PHE A 637 6.94 26.29 18.78
N LYS A 638 7.96 25.44 18.93
CA LYS A 638 8.46 24.58 17.84
C LYS A 638 8.86 23.15 18.22
N LEU A 639 8.45 22.60 19.37
CA LEU A 639 8.36 21.14 19.45
C LEU A 639 7.33 20.73 18.39
N PRO A 640 7.70 19.93 17.37
CA PRO A 640 6.74 19.60 16.31
C PRO A 640 5.46 18.96 16.89
N ARG A 641 5.59 18.23 18.00
CA ARG A 641 4.49 17.51 18.65
C ARG A 641 3.57 18.35 19.55
N ILE A 642 3.91 19.59 19.91
CA ILE A 642 3.00 20.48 20.67
C ILE A 642 2.29 21.49 19.76
N ASN A 643 2.68 21.57 18.49
CA ASN A 643 1.97 22.35 17.50
C ASN A 643 0.83 21.52 16.93
N LEU A 644 -0.30 22.16 16.69
CA LEU A 644 -1.40 21.53 16.00
C LEU A 644 -0.95 21.12 14.60
N GLN A 645 -0.97 19.82 14.33
CA GLN A 645 -0.61 19.26 13.05
C GLN A 645 -1.78 19.39 12.07
N PRO A 646 -1.56 19.68 10.77
CA PRO A 646 -2.64 19.84 9.80
C PRO A 646 -3.58 18.64 9.74
N LEU A 647 -3.05 17.42 9.90
CA LEU A 647 -3.84 16.20 9.86
C LEU A 647 -4.67 15.98 11.13
N THR A 648 -4.15 16.42 12.29
CA THR A 648 -4.89 16.43 13.55
C THR A 648 -6.00 17.48 13.51
N GLU A 649 -5.71 18.69 13.02
CA GLU A 649 -6.71 19.73 12.78
C GLU A 649 -7.81 19.27 11.83
N PHE A 650 -7.42 18.65 10.71
CA PHE A 650 -8.37 18.07 9.75
C PHE A 650 -9.32 17.06 10.42
N SER A 651 -8.82 16.27 11.37
CA SER A 651 -9.64 15.27 12.06
C SER A 651 -10.73 15.89 12.95
N TYR A 652 -10.53 17.11 13.46
CA TYR A 652 -11.52 17.80 14.29
C TYR A 652 -12.80 18.13 13.52
N TYR A 653 -12.71 18.40 12.21
CA TYR A 653 -13.90 18.63 11.37
C TYR A 653 -14.84 17.41 11.32
N PHE A 654 -14.33 16.22 11.62
CA PHE A 654 -15.10 14.98 11.70
C PHE A 654 -15.42 14.56 13.14
N GLY A 655 -15.15 15.42 14.13
CA GLY A 655 -15.26 15.09 15.55
C GLY A 655 -14.31 13.95 15.95
N GLN A 656 -13.11 13.89 15.36
CA GLN A 656 -12.10 12.88 15.65
C GLN A 656 -10.85 13.51 16.28
N MET A 657 -10.03 12.72 16.97
CA MET A 657 -8.81 13.17 17.65
C MET A 657 -7.55 12.50 17.05
N TRP A 658 -7.48 12.39 15.72
CA TRP A 658 -6.43 11.61 15.07
C TRP A 658 -5.05 12.21 15.29
N LEU A 659 -4.10 11.37 15.71
CA LEU A 659 -2.72 11.76 16.03
C LEU A 659 -2.62 12.87 17.10
N HIS A 660 -3.70 13.14 17.84
CA HIS A 660 -3.67 14.11 18.92
C HIS A 660 -2.84 13.57 20.08
N PRO A 661 -1.76 14.24 20.51
CA PRO A 661 -0.90 13.72 21.56
C PRO A 661 -1.57 13.68 22.93
N ILE A 662 -1.27 12.67 23.72
CA ILE A 662 -1.97 12.39 24.97
C ILE A 662 -1.11 12.68 26.20
N VAL A 663 -1.77 12.83 27.35
CA VAL A 663 -1.07 12.80 28.64
C VAL A 663 -0.73 11.34 28.98
N ASP A 664 0.56 11.04 29.16
CA ASP A 664 1.03 9.69 29.47
C ASP A 664 0.86 9.38 30.97
N PHE A 665 -0.33 8.89 31.31
CA PHE A 665 -0.67 8.36 32.63
C PHE A 665 -0.07 6.98 32.94
N SER A 666 0.67 6.35 32.01
CA SER A 666 1.41 5.12 32.31
C SER A 666 2.65 5.39 33.17
N VAL A 667 3.09 6.65 33.29
CA VAL A 667 4.15 7.07 34.21
C VAL A 667 3.59 7.15 35.65
N PRO A 668 4.26 6.57 36.66
CA PRO A 668 3.79 6.64 38.05
C PRO A 668 3.73 8.08 38.60
N PRO A 669 2.69 8.44 39.38
CA PRO A 669 2.51 9.79 39.91
C PRO A 669 3.71 10.31 40.72
N ASN A 670 4.31 9.45 41.53
CA ASN A 670 5.46 9.81 42.39
C ASN A 670 6.75 10.16 41.62
N HIS A 671 6.82 9.88 40.32
CA HIS A 671 7.89 10.36 39.43
C HIS A 671 7.55 11.72 38.80
N VAL A 672 6.27 12.05 38.72
CA VAL A 672 5.75 13.27 38.09
C VAL A 672 5.68 14.40 39.12
N TYR A 673 5.04 14.16 40.25
CA TYR A 673 4.85 15.14 41.32
C TYR A 673 4.93 14.52 42.71
N ARG A 674 5.21 15.39 43.69
CA ARG A 674 4.94 15.14 45.09
C ARG A 674 3.80 16.05 45.52
N SER A 675 2.74 15.50 46.12
CA SER A 675 1.66 16.31 46.68
C SER A 675 1.88 16.64 48.16
N ILE A 676 1.46 17.83 48.58
CA ILE A 676 1.30 18.23 49.97
C ILE A 676 0.02 19.08 50.14
N PRO A 677 -0.82 18.81 51.15
CA PRO A 677 -1.89 19.71 51.54
C PRO A 677 -1.37 21.09 51.98
N ALA A 678 -2.03 22.17 51.58
CA ALA A 678 -1.61 23.52 51.88
C ALA A 678 -1.59 23.82 53.40
N TRP A 679 -2.56 23.30 54.17
CA TRP A 679 -2.55 23.46 55.63
C TRP A 679 -1.30 22.85 56.26
N GLN A 680 -0.84 21.70 55.75
CA GLN A 680 0.34 21.00 56.27
C GLN A 680 1.64 21.74 55.93
N LEU A 681 1.68 22.45 54.80
CA LEU A 681 2.81 23.32 54.44
C LEU A 681 2.98 24.49 55.44
N LEU A 682 1.85 25.01 55.93
CA LEU A 682 1.82 26.17 56.84
C LEU A 682 2.11 25.79 58.30
N GLU A 683 1.81 24.55 58.71
CA GLU A 683 2.14 24.03 60.04
C GLU A 683 3.66 23.92 60.25
N ASN A 684 4.17 24.40 61.38
CA ASN A 684 5.60 24.47 61.70
C ASN A 684 6.23 23.13 62.12
N ASN A 685 5.51 22.02 62.01
CA ASN A 685 5.93 20.73 62.56
C ASN A 685 7.04 20.08 61.72
N SER A 686 8.28 20.43 62.05
CA SER A 686 9.49 20.20 61.26
C SER A 686 9.95 18.73 61.22
N GLN A 687 9.32 17.85 62.00
CA GLN A 687 9.74 16.44 62.16
C GLN A 687 9.13 15.47 61.14
N LYS A 688 8.03 15.82 60.44
CA LYS A 688 7.36 14.90 59.48
C LYS A 688 7.53 15.24 58.00
N LEU A 689 7.94 16.46 57.64
CA LEU A 689 8.16 16.83 56.24
C LEU A 689 9.58 17.34 55.98
N SER A 690 10.43 16.45 55.45
CA SER A 690 11.63 16.84 54.75
C SER A 690 11.26 17.45 53.38
N ILE A 691 10.79 18.70 53.40
CA ILE A 691 10.83 19.61 52.24
C ILE A 691 12.05 20.49 52.45
N SER A 692 13.22 19.93 52.22
CA SER A 692 14.48 20.66 52.18
C SER A 692 14.78 21.03 50.73
N ASN A 693 14.90 22.33 50.47
CA ASN A 693 15.39 22.93 49.22
C ASN A 693 14.47 22.79 47.99
N LEU A 694 13.59 23.77 47.78
CA LEU A 694 12.72 23.88 46.59
C LEU A 694 13.40 24.51 45.37
N LYS A 695 14.71 24.77 45.44
CA LYS A 695 15.46 25.52 44.42
C LYS A 695 15.39 24.90 43.03
N ASN A 696 15.13 23.60 42.90
CA ASN A 696 15.09 22.85 41.63
C ASN A 696 13.69 22.32 41.26
N LYS A 697 12.63 22.81 41.93
CA LYS A 697 11.26 22.31 41.78
C LYS A 697 10.33 23.37 41.21
N ILE A 698 9.38 22.93 40.41
CA ILE A 698 8.21 23.72 40.00
C ILE A 698 7.16 23.53 41.08
N VAL A 699 6.68 24.61 41.68
CA VAL A 699 5.57 24.53 42.63
C VAL A 699 4.28 24.90 41.92
N ILE A 700 3.24 24.09 42.06
CA ILE A 700 1.90 24.40 41.56
C ILE A 700 0.97 24.44 42.77
N ILE A 701 0.30 25.56 42.99
CA ILE A 701 -0.75 25.70 44.01
C ILE A 701 -2.09 25.50 43.30
N ALA A 702 -2.81 24.43 43.64
CA ALA A 702 -3.99 24.01 42.90
C ALA A 702 -5.10 23.43 43.81
N PRO A 703 -6.34 23.32 43.32
CA PRO A 703 -7.40 22.60 44.01
C PRO A 703 -7.00 21.14 44.32
N GLY A 704 -7.36 20.69 45.52
CA GLY A 704 -7.08 19.36 46.05
C GLY A 704 -8.25 18.39 45.99
N GLY A 705 -9.26 18.66 45.16
CA GLY A 705 -10.40 17.76 44.98
C GLY A 705 -11.61 18.04 45.89
N TYR A 706 -11.76 19.25 46.44
CA TYR A 706 -12.97 19.64 47.17
C TYR A 706 -14.16 19.84 46.20
N GLY A 707 -15.38 19.76 46.72
CA GLY A 707 -16.60 19.65 45.90
C GLY A 707 -16.87 20.87 45.01
N GLU A 708 -16.62 22.07 45.51
CA GLU A 708 -16.87 23.33 44.82
C GLU A 708 -15.74 23.71 43.83
N ALA A 709 -14.67 22.91 43.74
CA ALA A 709 -13.54 23.19 42.85
C ALA A 709 -13.99 23.28 41.39
N GLY A 710 -13.77 24.45 40.76
CA GLY A 710 -14.29 24.76 39.44
C GLY A 710 -14.55 26.25 39.23
N MET A 711 -14.83 26.65 37.99
CA MET A 711 -15.10 28.06 37.65
C MET A 711 -16.61 28.34 37.67
N SER A 712 -17.35 27.58 36.88
CA SER A 712 -18.77 27.76 36.62
C SER A 712 -19.63 26.76 37.39
N LYS A 713 -19.16 25.52 37.55
CA LYS A 713 -19.91 24.43 38.20
C LYS A 713 -19.08 23.76 39.29
N ASP A 714 -19.76 23.20 40.28
CA ASP A 714 -19.10 22.38 41.30
C ASP A 714 -18.50 21.14 40.64
N GLY A 715 -17.29 20.78 41.05
CA GLY A 715 -16.53 19.65 40.53
C GLY A 715 -16.00 19.83 39.11
N GLU A 716 -16.01 21.03 38.53
CA GLU A 716 -15.50 21.27 37.18
C GLU A 716 -13.98 21.02 37.07
N ASP A 717 -13.23 21.11 38.18
CA ASP A 717 -11.80 20.76 38.25
C ASP A 717 -11.55 19.30 38.70
N ASN A 718 -12.61 18.51 38.88
CA ASN A 718 -12.56 17.11 39.31
C ASN A 718 -12.88 16.19 38.12
N PHE A 719 -11.85 15.50 37.61
CA PHE A 719 -11.95 14.63 36.44
C PHE A 719 -12.00 13.15 36.82
N ASP A 720 -12.55 12.32 35.92
CA ASP A 720 -12.55 10.87 36.06
C ASP A 720 -11.12 10.32 36.13
N LEU A 721 -10.86 9.43 37.09
CA LEU A 721 -9.55 8.81 37.25
C LEU A 721 -9.26 7.80 36.11
N PRO A 722 -8.20 8.00 35.31
CA PRO A 722 -7.81 7.04 34.29
C PRO A 722 -7.39 5.69 34.88
N PRO A 723 -7.73 4.55 34.24
CA PRO A 723 -7.42 3.20 34.74
C PRO A 723 -5.92 2.93 35.00
N ALA A 724 -5.03 3.65 34.30
CA ALA A 724 -3.58 3.56 34.55
C ALA A 724 -3.18 4.25 35.87
N LEU A 725 -3.78 5.39 36.20
CA LEU A 725 -3.54 6.08 37.47
C LEU A 725 -4.19 5.36 38.64
N GLU A 726 -5.38 4.82 38.45
CA GLU A 726 -6.05 3.97 39.42
C GLU A 726 -5.15 2.81 39.85
N LEU A 727 -4.52 2.12 38.87
CA LEU A 727 -3.55 1.07 39.14
C LEU A 727 -2.38 1.57 39.99
N TRP A 728 -1.76 2.71 39.62
CA TRP A 728 -0.63 3.25 40.37
C TRP A 728 -1.01 3.66 41.80
N ARG A 729 -2.15 4.33 41.97
CA ARG A 729 -2.64 4.74 43.30
C ARG A 729 -2.90 3.53 44.19
N HIS A 730 -3.52 2.48 43.64
CA HIS A 730 -3.76 1.23 44.36
C HIS A 730 -2.45 0.52 44.74
N LEU A 731 -1.44 0.53 43.85
CA LEU A 731 -0.12 -0.05 44.14
C LEU A 731 0.66 0.72 45.21
N GLU A 732 0.50 2.05 45.28
CA GLU A 732 1.17 2.90 46.27
C GLU A 732 0.47 2.89 47.63
N ASN A 733 -0.87 2.97 47.64
CA ASN A 733 -1.68 2.88 48.84
C ASN A 733 -3.02 2.17 48.55
N PRO A 734 -3.16 0.87 48.87
CA PRO A 734 -4.39 0.11 48.63
C PRO A 734 -5.63 0.68 49.34
N GLU A 735 -5.46 1.43 50.43
CA GLU A 735 -6.58 2.06 51.16
C GLU A 735 -7.02 3.41 50.55
N ASN A 736 -6.31 3.92 49.54
CA ASN A 736 -6.66 5.17 48.87
C ASN A 736 -7.90 4.99 47.99
N GLN A 737 -9.05 5.45 48.48
CA GLN A 737 -10.33 5.41 47.76
C GLN A 737 -10.57 6.64 46.86
N ASN A 738 -9.59 7.54 46.70
CA ASN A 738 -9.78 8.75 45.90
C ASN A 738 -9.85 8.43 44.40
N GLN A 739 -11.05 8.54 43.84
CA GLN A 739 -11.36 8.31 42.43
C GLN A 739 -11.34 9.60 41.59
N VAL A 740 -10.87 10.72 42.14
CA VAL A 740 -10.80 12.00 41.44
C VAL A 740 -9.38 12.29 40.98
N LEU A 741 -9.24 12.71 39.73
CA LEU A 741 -8.04 13.33 39.18
C LEU A 741 -8.24 14.85 39.15
N THR A 742 -7.36 15.64 39.78
CA THR A 742 -7.51 17.11 39.81
C THR A 742 -6.82 17.79 38.62
N GLY A 743 -7.26 19.01 38.25
CA GLY A 743 -6.60 19.80 37.20
C GLY A 743 -5.13 20.05 37.48
N GLY A 744 -4.78 20.33 38.73
CA GLY A 744 -3.39 20.45 39.18
C GLY A 744 -2.52 19.21 38.94
N GLU A 745 -3.08 18.00 39.12
CA GLU A 745 -2.40 16.75 38.78
C GLU A 745 -2.18 16.61 37.27
N ILE A 746 -3.18 16.98 36.46
CA ILE A 746 -3.05 17.00 34.98
C ILE A 746 -1.97 17.99 34.54
N HIS A 747 -1.93 19.20 35.12
CA HIS A 747 -0.87 20.18 34.85
C HIS A 747 0.50 19.64 35.22
N ALA A 748 0.64 18.95 36.36
CA ALA A 748 1.90 18.34 36.75
C ALA A 748 2.40 17.29 35.74
N TYR A 749 1.49 16.42 35.24
CA TYR A 749 1.82 15.47 34.17
C TYR A 749 2.26 16.17 32.89
N LYS A 750 1.52 17.19 32.43
CA LYS A 750 1.87 17.98 31.24
C LYS A 750 3.25 18.61 31.38
N VAL A 751 3.53 19.27 32.51
CA VAL A 751 4.85 19.86 32.82
C VAL A 751 5.94 18.80 32.77
N HIS A 752 5.74 17.66 33.42
CA HIS A 752 6.70 16.56 33.41
C HIS A 752 6.99 16.04 31.98
N HIS A 753 5.96 15.86 31.15
CA HIS A 753 6.16 15.41 29.76
C HIS A 753 6.91 16.44 28.91
N LEU A 754 6.66 17.73 29.13
CA LEU A 754 7.36 18.82 28.46
C LEU A 754 8.83 18.88 28.86
N LEU A 755 9.14 18.77 30.17
CA LEU A 755 10.51 18.77 30.67
C LEU A 755 11.34 17.58 30.14
N ASN A 756 10.69 16.42 29.99
CA ASN A 756 11.34 15.20 29.48
C ASN A 756 11.30 15.07 27.95
N ASN A 757 10.73 16.05 27.23
CA ASN A 757 10.56 16.04 25.76
C ASN A 757 9.95 14.73 25.24
N ARG A 758 9.01 14.16 26.00
CA ARG A 758 8.39 12.87 25.70
C ARG A 758 6.88 13.03 25.63
N ILE A 759 6.41 13.19 24.40
CA ILE A 759 4.99 13.37 24.09
C ILE A 759 4.52 12.19 23.27
N VAL A 760 3.54 11.47 23.80
CA VAL A 760 3.04 10.22 23.23
C VAL A 760 1.93 10.51 22.21
N VAL A 761 2.04 9.92 21.02
CA VAL A 761 1.07 10.12 19.93
C VAL A 761 0.39 8.80 19.58
N PRO A 762 -0.95 8.70 19.69
CA PRO A 762 -1.68 7.52 19.25
C PRO A 762 -1.92 7.50 17.74
N ILE A 763 -1.67 6.35 17.11
CA ILE A 763 -2.11 6.10 15.73
C ILE A 763 -3.62 5.77 15.75
N PRO A 764 -4.43 6.35 14.85
CA PRO A 764 -5.86 6.04 14.79
C PRO A 764 -6.14 4.56 14.53
N ASP A 765 -7.10 3.97 15.26
CA ASP A 765 -7.55 2.58 15.05
C ASP A 765 -7.96 2.34 13.60
N LEU A 766 -8.69 3.27 12.99
CA LEU A 766 -9.16 3.17 11.61
C LEU A 766 -8.02 2.87 10.62
N TRP A 767 -6.87 3.53 10.76
CA TRP A 767 -5.75 3.34 9.84
C TRP A 767 -5.14 1.95 9.98
N MET A 768 -4.99 1.49 11.22
CA MET A 768 -4.49 0.15 11.49
C MET A 768 -5.48 -0.94 11.09
N ILE A 769 -6.80 -0.68 11.17
CA ILE A 769 -7.85 -1.55 10.64
C ILE A 769 -7.71 -1.68 9.11
N LEU A 770 -7.50 -0.58 8.38
CA LEU A 770 -7.31 -0.62 6.92
C LEU A 770 -6.11 -1.48 6.51
N ILE A 771 -4.98 -1.33 7.22
CA ILE A 771 -3.80 -2.19 7.01
C ILE A 771 -4.14 -3.65 7.35
N ALA A 772 -4.83 -3.88 8.47
CA ALA A 772 -5.24 -5.20 8.92
C ALA A 772 -6.20 -5.90 7.95
N ILE A 773 -7.05 -5.17 7.21
CA ILE A 773 -7.91 -5.73 6.15
C ILE A 773 -7.04 -6.34 5.05
N LEU A 774 -6.02 -5.62 4.57
CA LEU A 774 -5.13 -6.09 3.51
C LEU A 774 -4.33 -7.33 3.96
N LEU A 775 -3.78 -7.28 5.18
CA LEU A 775 -3.03 -8.40 5.77
C LEU A 775 -3.94 -9.61 6.02
N GLY A 776 -5.14 -9.38 6.57
CA GLY A 776 -6.13 -10.41 6.83
C GLY A 776 -6.61 -11.10 5.56
N LYS A 777 -6.86 -10.35 4.48
CA LYS A 777 -7.24 -10.92 3.18
C LYS A 777 -6.11 -11.73 2.55
N THR A 778 -4.87 -11.25 2.67
CA THR A 778 -3.68 -12.00 2.21
C THR A 778 -3.53 -13.31 2.97
N LEU A 779 -3.67 -13.27 4.29
CA LEU A 779 -3.65 -14.45 5.15
C LEU A 779 -4.77 -15.44 4.77
N TYR A 780 -5.98 -14.95 4.51
CA TYR A 780 -7.10 -15.78 4.03
C TYR A 780 -6.71 -16.55 2.75
N PHE A 781 -6.11 -15.90 1.76
CA PHE A 781 -5.67 -16.58 0.53
C PHE A 781 -4.56 -17.61 0.78
N ILE A 782 -3.58 -17.29 1.62
CA ILE A 782 -2.49 -18.23 1.97
C ILE A 782 -3.06 -19.49 2.64
N ILE A 783 -4.04 -19.35 3.53
CA ILE A 783 -4.73 -20.46 4.20
C ILE A 783 -5.50 -21.32 3.19
N GLN A 784 -6.13 -20.71 2.18
CA GLN A 784 -6.86 -21.43 1.14
C GLN A 784 -5.94 -22.21 0.20
N ILE A 785 -4.78 -21.65 -0.15
CA ILE A 785 -3.80 -22.29 -1.06
C ILE A 785 -3.13 -23.50 -0.40
N ASN A 786 -2.87 -23.45 0.91
CA ASN A 786 -2.09 -24.46 1.63
C ASN A 786 -2.90 -25.22 2.70
N PRO A 787 -3.89 -26.04 2.32
CA PRO A 787 -4.82 -26.64 3.26
C PRO A 787 -4.17 -27.62 4.26
N ARG A 788 -3.02 -28.19 3.90
CA ARG A 788 -2.27 -29.15 4.75
C ARG A 788 -1.59 -28.48 5.95
N ILE A 789 -1.35 -27.17 5.89
CA ILE A 789 -0.55 -26.41 6.88
C ILE A 789 -1.41 -25.39 7.65
N LYS A 790 -2.75 -25.44 7.51
CA LYS A 790 -3.68 -24.45 8.09
C LYS A 790 -3.47 -24.20 9.58
N LEU A 791 -3.27 -25.26 10.38
CA LEU A 791 -3.07 -25.14 11.82
C LEU A 791 -1.76 -24.42 12.16
N GLN A 792 -0.66 -24.71 11.45
CA GLN A 792 0.62 -24.05 11.67
C GLN A 792 0.55 -22.56 11.28
N ILE A 793 -0.16 -22.22 10.20
CA ILE A 793 -0.39 -20.82 9.79
C ILE A 793 -1.19 -20.08 10.86
N LEU A 794 -2.19 -20.71 11.47
CA LEU A 794 -2.99 -20.12 12.54
C LEU A 794 -2.15 -19.87 13.80
N LEU A 795 -1.36 -20.87 14.23
CA LEU A 795 -0.46 -20.74 15.38
C LEU A 795 0.60 -19.65 15.14
N ALA A 796 1.17 -19.60 13.94
CA ALA A 796 2.11 -18.55 13.55
C ALA A 796 1.45 -17.16 13.56
N SER A 797 0.19 -17.05 13.12
CA SER A 797 -0.57 -15.80 13.19
C SER A 797 -0.85 -15.38 14.64
N GLY A 798 -1.12 -16.35 15.53
CA GLY A 798 -1.17 -16.15 16.99
C GLY A 798 0.12 -15.57 17.55
N ALA A 799 1.24 -16.22 17.27
CA ALA A 799 2.56 -15.77 17.70
C ALA A 799 2.90 -14.38 17.16
N LEU A 800 2.59 -14.10 15.89
CA LEU A 800 2.81 -12.79 15.28
C LEU A 800 1.94 -11.70 15.91
N THR A 801 0.68 -12.01 16.22
CA THR A 801 -0.21 -11.07 16.91
C THR A 801 0.32 -10.74 18.31
N ALA A 802 0.80 -11.74 19.06
CA ALA A 802 1.40 -11.54 20.37
C ALA A 802 2.70 -10.73 20.29
N ALA A 803 3.57 -11.05 19.32
CA ALA A 803 4.79 -10.31 19.04
C ALA A 803 4.49 -8.84 18.70
N TYR A 804 3.48 -8.58 17.86
CA TYR A 804 3.01 -7.23 17.56
C TYR A 804 2.57 -6.46 18.81
N GLY A 805 1.85 -7.12 19.73
CA GLY A 805 1.48 -6.54 21.02
C GLY A 805 2.69 -6.10 21.85
N VAL A 806 3.69 -6.98 22.00
CA VAL A 806 4.93 -6.68 22.74
C VAL A 806 5.76 -5.60 22.05
N ILE A 807 5.91 -5.67 20.73
CA ILE A 807 6.62 -4.64 19.94
C ILE A 807 5.92 -3.28 20.09
N SER A 808 4.58 -3.25 20.06
CA SER A 808 3.79 -2.03 20.31
C SER A 808 4.07 -1.45 21.71
N LEU A 809 4.17 -2.29 22.75
CA LEU A 809 4.56 -1.85 24.10
C LEU A 809 5.97 -1.26 24.15
N GLN A 810 6.89 -1.78 23.34
CA GLN A 810 8.27 -1.29 23.31
C GLN A 810 8.45 -0.03 22.46
N ILE A 811 7.77 0.08 21.32
CA ILE A 811 7.74 1.31 20.49
C ILE A 811 7.22 2.48 21.32
N TYR A 812 6.22 2.25 22.16
CA TYR A 812 5.72 3.22 23.12
C TYR A 812 6.81 3.76 24.06
N LEU A 813 7.71 2.88 24.51
CA LEU A 813 8.81 3.23 25.43
C LEU A 813 10.03 3.83 24.73
N SER A 814 10.16 3.61 23.43
CA SER A 814 11.24 4.17 22.62
C SER A 814 11.15 5.69 22.47
N SER A 815 12.19 6.30 21.90
CA SER A 815 12.21 7.72 21.54
C SER A 815 11.13 8.12 20.52
N ILE A 816 10.52 7.14 19.83
CA ILE A 816 9.42 7.38 18.91
C ILE A 816 8.16 7.78 19.68
N ALA A 817 7.92 7.22 20.89
CA ALA A 817 6.76 7.51 21.74
C ALA A 817 5.42 7.50 20.98
N VAL A 818 5.13 6.38 20.30
CA VAL A 818 3.89 6.19 19.54
C VAL A 818 3.10 5.01 20.11
N ILE A 819 1.77 5.16 20.20
CA ILE A 819 0.87 4.05 20.54
C ILE A 819 0.35 3.45 19.24
N LEU A 820 0.62 2.16 19.03
CA LEU A 820 -0.05 1.38 18.00
C LEU A 820 -1.27 0.68 18.61
N PRO A 821 -2.49 0.92 18.10
CA PRO A 821 -3.69 0.23 18.57
C PRO A 821 -3.61 -1.24 18.20
N TRP A 822 -3.92 -2.13 19.15
CA TRP A 822 -3.81 -3.57 18.92
C TRP A 822 -5.14 -4.29 18.80
N PHE A 823 -6.22 -3.77 19.38
CA PHE A 823 -7.40 -4.57 19.64
C PHE A 823 -8.23 -4.74 18.37
N LEU A 824 -8.71 -3.64 17.80
CA LEU A 824 -9.49 -3.65 16.57
C LEU A 824 -8.70 -4.14 15.35
N PRO A 825 -7.41 -3.79 15.15
CA PRO A 825 -6.62 -4.33 14.05
C PRO A 825 -6.39 -5.84 14.16
N SER A 826 -6.12 -6.36 15.36
CA SER A 826 -6.00 -7.81 15.55
C SER A 826 -7.34 -8.49 15.30
N LEU A 827 -8.43 -7.97 15.86
CA LEU A 827 -9.79 -8.49 15.63
C LEU A 827 -10.13 -8.56 14.14
N THR A 828 -9.70 -7.56 13.37
CA THR A 828 -9.84 -7.53 11.91
C THR A 828 -9.12 -8.69 11.24
N ILE A 829 -7.82 -8.90 11.53
CA ILE A 829 -7.05 -10.03 10.98
C ILE A 829 -7.69 -11.38 11.36
N TRP A 830 -8.10 -11.52 12.62
CA TRP A 830 -8.71 -12.75 13.12
C TRP A 830 -10.08 -13.03 12.50
N SER A 831 -10.86 -12.00 12.16
CA SER A 831 -12.13 -12.18 11.44
C SER A 831 -11.94 -12.88 10.08
N TYR A 832 -10.88 -12.51 9.34
CA TYR A 832 -10.51 -13.17 8.07
C TYR A 832 -9.98 -14.59 8.30
N ALA A 833 -9.14 -14.78 9.32
CA ALA A 833 -8.62 -16.10 9.67
C ALA A 833 -9.76 -17.07 10.01
N ILE A 834 -10.70 -16.66 10.88
CA ILE A 834 -11.85 -17.49 11.28
C ILE A 834 -12.73 -17.84 10.09
N LEU A 835 -13.02 -16.88 9.19
CA LEU A 835 -13.80 -17.14 7.97
C LEU A 835 -13.13 -18.21 7.07
N ALA A 836 -11.79 -18.24 7.01
CA ALA A 836 -11.06 -19.26 6.27
C ALA A 836 -11.20 -20.68 6.86
N PHE A 837 -11.49 -20.79 8.16
CA PHE A 837 -11.73 -22.05 8.86
C PHE A 837 -13.19 -22.48 8.83
N VAL A 838 -14.14 -21.54 8.94
CA VAL A 838 -15.57 -21.85 9.04
C VAL A 838 -16.20 -22.19 7.69
N ARG A 839 -15.65 -21.72 6.56
CA ARG A 839 -16.07 -22.18 5.22
C ARG A 839 -15.65 -23.65 5.01
N LYS A 840 -16.47 -24.57 5.53
CA LYS A 840 -16.56 -25.96 5.09
C LYS A 840 -16.93 -25.96 3.60
N LYS A 841 -16.37 -26.91 2.84
CA LYS A 841 -16.79 -27.28 1.48
C LYS A 841 -18.32 -27.25 1.40
N ALA A 842 -18.87 -26.21 0.78
CA ALA A 842 -20.20 -26.24 0.18
C ALA A 842 -19.93 -26.11 -1.31
N TYR A 843 -20.57 -26.98 -2.10
CA TYR A 843 -20.32 -27.33 -3.50
C TYR A 843 -19.32 -28.48 -3.69
N GLU A 844 -19.83 -29.68 -3.42
CA GLU A 844 -19.70 -30.82 -4.35
C GLU A 844 -20.58 -30.58 -5.58
#